data_AF-A0A4Q4V9W1-F1
#
_entry.id   AF-A0A4Q4V9W1-F1
#
_cell.length_a   1.000
_cell.length_b   1.000
_cell.length_c   1.000
_cell.angle_alpha   90.00
_cell.angle_beta   90.00
_cell.angle_gamma   90.00
#
_symmetry.space_group_name_H-M   'P 1'
#
loop_
_entity.id
_entity.type
_entity.pdbx_description
1 polymer ?
#
loop_
_entity_poly.entity_id
_entity_poly.type
_entity_poly.pdbx_seq_one_letter_code
_entity_poly.pdbx_strand_id
1 'polypeptide(L)'
;MAANKMPLILDNPMGGGAMQVDLDDVDDLFGDGVPLNLHARPQNDLHAVVGTYWLNLVPPNPAKLNPVYGPAVKNEANNYHYDTTSVPSNPPWHPYPNRSAFICVTTNGVLKMFWVSDKGKIEETTLELESVTSADDLVTHAAICGDFKNKCLFVVVATTSKQLRVVQVVINWNIPKQENSQAMPPGGVNFGPPTLMQRHVALTSWFQAAASNSHLDTSMTKISHIEWLPGVPVMATKSFSNPVVLTVRSFVPPLNSPYNQEVQSIIDRWELLMEQKETLHPAFEQLGSRRNSTGAAQPASIRLKKLGSIVVNKMVTGISVISHGKVVCFTYSDGSVEHRDRLTMEELYTEVNLDRVSSILEAGFSQRGEPLSLQTALSPTSFSLVEMLEDGKIKWHPINYTLADPATMTDAQLSAVVAGITAATANAVTSSSNMDDILAIARTFSHKDRFTANWMNELVRLLKITVDYSEETPHDHLIRNHQMQICFSILQHLGWRGEYQPRDFSSKLAMIMLNLRNIVIIITIASNTNALRGATTPMDDPDVVNALAGCCKWAVDLLSWLCDSLFCLLDDSKFKSIVTNPAQFSQLTGYLLEKNEIALHMVLSSSVRTLLGPVCRRITALNNLSLRAISHYEARMGTNGSNNNNNANGGPPAGSTYGSPLHVAYQKVYRHTSSALISPEAFQALLASLNREVRDMYARSFAKIGAEQQVAGGKGGGGGGGPSQQQQNDATARARQHCELQMLLGQAPPSTFQPLVAKFLYQDLAAFRDGPNGGGGSAYSSSPPPGNNTAADANSNNNNNNSGGGMMIDPARLFFADYDILEVDDSPRALERRHARGVRVDLFRRTEIFRSSDRGGGPGPGWRRCVRCASVMEDVGTAANKPHLNFVLSQQRNCCCGGRLALLP
;
A
#
# COMPACT_ATOMS: atom_id res chain seq x y z
N MET A 1 -17.80 7.64 18.75
CA MET A 1 -18.23 8.92 18.15
C MET A 1 -18.79 8.62 16.77
N ALA A 2 -19.99 9.14 16.48
CA ALA A 2 -20.77 8.83 15.28
C ALA A 2 -20.06 9.23 13.98
N ALA A 3 -20.38 8.53 12.90
CA ALA A 3 -19.77 8.57 11.56
C ALA A 3 -19.81 9.94 10.82
N ASN A 4 -20.34 11.00 11.42
CA ASN A 4 -20.67 12.26 10.74
C ASN A 4 -19.62 13.39 10.88
N LYS A 5 -18.38 13.10 11.30
CA LYS A 5 -17.33 14.14 11.43
C LYS A 5 -15.94 13.61 11.07
N MET A 6 -15.71 13.22 9.81
CA MET A 6 -14.36 13.08 9.26
C MET A 6 -14.07 14.26 8.33
N PRO A 7 -13.00 15.05 8.56
CA PRO A 7 -12.56 16.06 7.60
C PRO A 7 -11.96 15.38 6.36
N LEU A 8 -12.39 15.85 5.19
CA LEU A 8 -11.84 15.48 3.88
C LEU A 8 -10.40 15.96 3.75
N ILE A 9 -9.50 15.06 3.36
CA ILE A 9 -8.13 15.38 2.95
C ILE A 9 -8.00 14.88 1.51
N LEU A 10 -7.95 15.82 0.57
CA LEU A 10 -7.62 15.55 -0.82
C LEU A 10 -6.17 15.06 -0.92
N ASP A 11 -5.91 14.17 -1.88
CA ASP A 11 -4.57 13.69 -2.21
C ASP A 11 -3.66 14.88 -2.59
N ASN A 12 -2.79 15.28 -1.66
CA ASN A 12 -1.57 16.00 -1.98
C ASN A 12 -0.47 15.51 -1.01
N PRO A 13 0.74 15.19 -1.49
CA PRO A 13 1.84 14.91 -0.60
C PRO A 13 2.28 16.23 0.03
N MET A 14 2.36 16.26 1.36
CA MET A 14 2.95 17.31 2.23
C MET A 14 1.88 18.21 2.89
N GLY A 15 1.99 18.35 4.22
CA GLY A 15 1.01 19.04 5.09
C GLY A 15 1.48 20.45 5.49
N GLY A 16 0.73 21.28 6.21
CA GLY A 16 -0.59 21.15 6.81
C GLY A 16 -1.13 22.51 7.32
N GLY A 17 -2.41 22.53 7.70
CA GLY A 17 -3.12 23.70 8.23
C GLY A 17 -4.15 24.25 7.25
N ALA A 18 -5.39 24.42 7.71
CA ALA A 18 -6.48 24.95 6.88
C ALA A 18 -6.15 26.38 6.40
N MET A 19 -5.64 26.51 5.17
CA MET A 19 -5.53 27.80 4.49
C MET A 19 -6.65 27.94 3.48
N GLN A 20 -7.27 29.11 3.54
CA GLN A 20 -8.14 29.66 2.54
C GLN A 20 -7.36 29.65 1.21
N VAL A 21 -7.81 28.84 0.24
CA VAL A 21 -7.16 28.71 -1.06
C VAL A 21 -7.36 30.04 -1.80
N ASP A 22 -6.34 30.88 -1.82
CA ASP A 22 -6.26 31.97 -2.77
C ASP A 22 -5.78 31.37 -4.11
N LEU A 23 -6.55 31.60 -5.16
CA LEU A 23 -6.39 30.97 -6.49
C LEU A 23 -5.09 31.35 -7.23
N ASP A 24 -4.20 32.11 -6.59
CA ASP A 24 -2.99 32.68 -7.18
C ASP A 24 -1.67 32.06 -6.65
N ASP A 25 -1.71 31.11 -5.70
CA ASP A 25 -0.49 30.53 -5.08
C ASP A 25 -0.23 29.07 -5.51
N VAL A 26 0.81 28.87 -6.32
CA VAL A 26 1.21 27.56 -6.90
C VAL A 26 2.35 26.92 -6.08
N ASP A 27 2.80 27.58 -5.01
CA ASP A 27 3.94 27.15 -4.19
C ASP A 27 3.67 25.88 -3.35
N ASP A 28 2.39 25.58 -3.06
CA ASP A 28 1.98 24.43 -2.24
C ASP A 28 2.04 23.07 -2.95
N LEU A 29 2.39 23.01 -4.25
CA LEU A 29 2.51 21.75 -4.99
C LEU A 29 3.87 21.03 -4.81
N PHE A 30 4.88 21.72 -4.27
CA PHE A 30 6.23 21.21 -4.11
C PHE A 30 6.64 21.25 -2.65
N GLY A 31 6.48 20.12 -1.97
CA GLY A 31 6.71 19.97 -0.54
C GLY A 31 7.85 20.77 0.09
N ASP A 32 7.56 21.31 1.28
CA ASP A 32 8.46 22.02 2.20
C ASP A 32 9.94 21.61 2.09
N GLY A 33 10.76 22.56 1.64
CA GLY A 33 12.21 22.41 1.70
C GLY A 33 13.05 23.43 0.93
N VAL A 34 12.46 24.24 0.03
CA VAL A 34 13.17 25.34 -0.63
C VAL A 34 12.23 26.54 -0.78
N PRO A 35 12.56 27.72 -0.22
CA PRO A 35 11.76 28.91 -0.47
C PRO A 35 11.97 29.31 -1.94
N LEU A 36 11.02 28.96 -2.80
CA LEU A 36 10.83 29.65 -4.06
C LEU A 36 10.12 30.96 -3.71
N ASN A 37 10.87 32.06 -3.60
CA ASN A 37 10.26 33.39 -3.56
C ASN A 37 9.66 33.67 -4.94
N LEU A 38 8.45 33.18 -5.21
CA LEU A 38 7.61 33.72 -6.28
C LEU A 38 7.01 35.02 -5.73
N HIS A 39 7.70 36.14 -6.00
CA HIS A 39 7.11 37.46 -5.80
C HIS A 39 5.73 37.49 -6.46
N ALA A 40 4.68 37.84 -5.71
CA ALA A 40 3.35 38.17 -6.24
C ALA A 40 3.51 39.21 -7.35
N ARG A 41 3.58 38.72 -8.59
CA ARG A 41 3.59 39.54 -9.79
C ARG A 41 2.13 39.77 -10.17
N PRO A 42 1.79 40.93 -10.75
CA PRO A 42 0.45 41.17 -11.27
C PRO A 42 0.02 40.00 -12.15
N GLN A 43 -1.21 39.54 -11.94
CA GLN A 43 -1.86 38.40 -12.61
C GLN A 43 -1.66 38.54 -14.12
N ASN A 44 -0.69 37.80 -14.66
CA ASN A 44 -0.47 37.74 -16.09
C ASN A 44 -1.29 36.55 -16.58
N ASP A 45 -2.53 36.81 -17.00
CA ASP A 45 -3.50 35.80 -17.48
C ASP A 45 -2.92 34.80 -18.48
N LEU A 46 -1.85 35.20 -19.19
CA LEU A 46 -1.06 34.41 -20.14
C LEU A 46 -0.30 33.22 -19.52
N HIS A 47 -0.19 33.13 -18.19
CA HIS A 47 0.48 32.02 -17.51
C HIS A 47 -0.46 31.12 -16.72
N ALA A 48 -1.77 31.38 -16.76
CA ALA A 48 -2.76 30.54 -16.10
C ALA A 48 -2.69 29.10 -16.62
N VAL A 49 -2.79 28.12 -15.72
CA VAL A 49 -2.72 26.70 -16.05
C VAL A 49 -4.07 26.22 -16.57
N VAL A 50 -4.06 25.63 -17.76
CA VAL A 50 -5.27 25.16 -18.47
C VAL A 50 -5.32 23.65 -18.66
N GLY A 51 -4.29 22.94 -18.20
CA GLY A 51 -4.22 21.48 -18.20
C GLY A 51 -2.99 20.98 -17.46
N THR A 52 -3.13 19.84 -16.78
CA THR A 52 -2.09 19.26 -15.93
C THR A 52 -2.00 17.75 -16.10
N TYR A 53 -0.83 17.17 -15.90
CA TYR A 53 -0.61 15.73 -15.96
C TYR A 53 0.62 15.29 -15.17
N TRP A 54 0.50 14.18 -14.46
CA TRP A 54 1.63 13.50 -13.82
C TRP A 54 2.11 12.34 -14.69
N LEU A 55 3.43 12.24 -14.91
CA LEU A 55 3.98 11.03 -15.52
C LEU A 55 3.70 9.82 -14.62
N ASN A 56 3.33 8.70 -15.24
CA ASN A 56 3.19 7.45 -14.50
C ASN A 56 4.55 7.03 -13.91
N LEU A 57 4.52 6.36 -12.77
CA LEU A 57 5.72 5.70 -12.25
C LEU A 57 6.09 4.52 -13.15
N VAL A 58 7.38 4.20 -13.21
CA VAL A 58 7.84 3.03 -13.97
C VAL A 58 7.27 1.78 -13.29
N PRO A 59 6.50 0.94 -14.01
CA PRO A 59 6.02 -0.32 -13.42
C PRO A 59 7.20 -1.26 -13.15
N PRO A 60 7.11 -2.18 -12.17
CA PRO A 60 8.19 -3.12 -11.82
C PRO A 60 8.68 -3.97 -13.01
N ASN A 61 7.81 -4.20 -14.00
CA ASN A 61 8.16 -4.84 -15.25
C ASN A 61 7.57 -4.06 -16.44
N PRO A 62 8.30 -3.09 -17.01
CA PRO A 62 7.80 -2.21 -18.08
C PRO A 62 7.52 -2.93 -19.39
N ALA A 63 7.98 -4.18 -19.56
CA ALA A 63 7.67 -5.02 -20.70
C ALA A 63 6.34 -5.79 -20.55
N LYS A 64 5.77 -5.86 -19.34
CA LYS A 64 4.53 -6.61 -19.07
C LYS A 64 3.34 -5.68 -18.88
N LEU A 65 2.18 -6.11 -19.39
CA LEU A 65 0.90 -5.48 -19.11
C LEU A 65 0.50 -5.75 -17.65
N ASN A 66 -0.07 -4.75 -16.98
CA ASN A 66 -0.61 -4.87 -15.63
C ASN A 66 -1.89 -5.71 -15.66
N PRO A 67 -2.06 -6.72 -14.78
CA PRO A 67 -3.30 -7.45 -14.70
C PRO A 67 -4.42 -6.55 -14.15
N VAL A 68 -5.63 -6.75 -14.67
CA VAL A 68 -6.87 -6.13 -14.18
C VAL A 68 -7.85 -7.24 -13.90
N TYR A 69 -8.37 -7.27 -12.68
CA TYR A 69 -9.26 -8.32 -12.20
C TYR A 69 -10.72 -7.88 -12.33
N GLY A 70 -11.56 -8.73 -12.92
CA GLY A 70 -12.97 -8.50 -13.15
C GLY A 70 -13.36 -8.69 -14.64
N PRO A 71 -14.64 -9.01 -14.92
CA PRO A 71 -15.74 -9.18 -13.97
C PRO A 71 -15.62 -10.42 -13.07
N ALA A 72 -16.30 -10.39 -11.93
CA ALA A 72 -16.54 -11.55 -11.08
C ALA A 72 -17.80 -12.28 -11.57
N VAL A 73 -17.69 -13.54 -11.97
CA VAL A 73 -18.77 -14.35 -12.56
C VAL A 73 -19.00 -15.59 -11.70
N LYS A 74 -20.25 -15.87 -11.36
CA LYS A 74 -20.60 -17.10 -10.65
C LYS A 74 -20.40 -18.33 -11.53
N ASN A 75 -19.81 -19.36 -10.93
CA ASN A 75 -19.75 -20.69 -11.52
C ASN A 75 -20.97 -21.55 -11.13
N GLU A 76 -21.05 -22.77 -11.66
CA GLU A 76 -22.10 -23.75 -11.34
C GLU A 76 -22.20 -24.08 -9.84
N ALA A 77 -21.09 -23.93 -9.10
CA ALA A 77 -21.01 -24.11 -7.65
C ALA A 77 -21.38 -22.84 -6.86
N ASN A 78 -21.96 -21.83 -7.50
CA ASN A 78 -22.38 -20.55 -6.93
C ASN A 78 -21.23 -19.75 -6.26
N ASN A 79 -19.98 -20.00 -6.66
CA ASN A 79 -18.80 -19.25 -6.22
C ASN A 79 -18.33 -18.30 -7.33
N TYR A 80 -17.77 -17.16 -6.97
CA TYR A 80 -17.22 -16.23 -7.96
C TYR A 80 -15.85 -16.68 -8.47
N HIS A 81 -15.73 -16.68 -9.79
CA HIS A 81 -14.46 -16.66 -10.50
C HIS A 81 -14.22 -15.26 -11.07
N TYR A 82 -12.97 -14.87 -11.28
CA TYR A 82 -12.60 -13.52 -11.71
C TYR A 82 -11.85 -13.60 -13.03
N ASP A 83 -12.43 -12.98 -14.05
CA ASP A 83 -11.73 -12.82 -15.31
C ASP A 83 -10.52 -11.90 -15.11
N THR A 84 -9.39 -12.24 -15.75
CA THR A 84 -8.18 -11.42 -15.69
C THR A 84 -7.88 -10.87 -17.07
N THR A 85 -7.94 -9.56 -17.20
CA THR A 85 -7.48 -8.85 -18.39
C THR A 85 -6.13 -8.18 -18.13
N SER A 86 -5.51 -7.56 -19.13
CA SER A 86 -4.26 -6.82 -18.90
C SER A 86 -4.23 -5.50 -19.64
N VAL A 87 -3.66 -4.48 -19.00
CA VAL A 87 -3.60 -3.10 -19.50
C VAL A 87 -2.16 -2.60 -19.51
N PRO A 88 -1.75 -1.80 -20.51
CA PRO A 88 -0.43 -1.20 -20.53
C PRO A 88 -0.30 -0.09 -19.48
N SER A 89 0.91 0.10 -18.96
CA SER A 89 1.28 1.36 -18.29
C SER A 89 1.79 2.33 -19.36
N ASN A 90 1.19 3.52 -19.45
CA ASN A 90 1.51 4.47 -20.51
C ASN A 90 2.81 5.24 -20.19
N PRO A 91 3.87 5.12 -21.03
CA PRO A 91 5.07 5.98 -21.00
C PRO A 91 4.74 7.39 -21.54
N PRO A 92 5.64 8.37 -21.45
CA PRO A 92 7.01 8.32 -20.92
C PRO A 92 7.07 8.26 -19.38
N TRP A 93 8.18 7.76 -18.86
CA TRP A 93 8.46 7.68 -17.43
C TRP A 93 9.74 8.41 -17.08
N HIS A 94 9.87 8.79 -15.82
CA HIS A 94 11.13 9.29 -15.27
C HIS A 94 12.21 8.18 -15.26
N PRO A 95 13.50 8.48 -15.51
CA PRO A 95 14.58 7.49 -15.51
C PRO A 95 14.74 6.73 -14.19
N TYR A 96 14.54 7.41 -13.07
CA TYR A 96 14.40 6.77 -11.75
C TYR A 96 13.00 6.15 -11.57
N PRO A 97 12.87 4.84 -11.33
CA PRO A 97 11.58 4.15 -11.28
C PRO A 97 10.59 4.65 -10.23
N ASN A 98 11.10 5.21 -9.13
CA ASN A 98 10.31 5.69 -8.00
C ASN A 98 10.02 7.20 -8.05
N ARG A 99 10.26 7.85 -9.19
CA ARG A 99 10.00 9.28 -9.39
C ARG A 99 9.04 9.51 -10.54
N SER A 100 8.32 10.62 -10.45
CA SER A 100 7.45 11.14 -11.51
C SER A 100 7.95 12.53 -11.94
N ALA A 101 7.32 13.09 -12.97
CA ALA A 101 7.46 14.50 -13.36
C ALA A 101 6.06 15.09 -13.54
N PHE A 102 5.89 16.35 -13.15
CA PHE A 102 4.65 17.10 -13.30
C PHE A 102 4.69 17.92 -14.59
N ILE A 103 3.60 17.93 -15.34
CA ILE A 103 3.48 18.66 -16.59
C ILE A 103 2.26 19.56 -16.50
N CYS A 104 2.41 20.81 -16.92
CA CYS A 104 1.28 21.72 -17.09
C CYS A 104 1.36 22.47 -18.43
N VAL A 105 0.21 22.89 -18.93
CA VAL A 105 0.06 23.75 -20.12
C VAL A 105 -0.55 25.07 -19.67
N THR A 106 -0.03 26.16 -20.22
CA THR A 106 -0.47 27.53 -19.93
C THR A 106 -1.37 28.09 -21.03
N THR A 107 -2.15 29.13 -20.70
CA THR A 107 -2.99 29.89 -21.65
C THR A 107 -2.19 30.44 -22.84
N ASN A 108 -0.93 30.83 -22.65
CA ASN A 108 -0.04 31.27 -23.74
C ASN A 108 0.61 30.12 -24.54
N GLY A 109 0.09 28.90 -24.45
CA GLY A 109 0.55 27.78 -25.27
C GLY A 109 1.91 27.21 -24.87
N VAL A 110 2.41 27.48 -23.66
CA VAL A 110 3.67 26.90 -23.17
C VAL A 110 3.39 25.68 -22.32
N LEU A 111 4.03 24.55 -22.65
CA LEU A 111 4.13 23.36 -21.81
C LEU A 111 5.34 23.48 -20.88
N LYS A 112 5.13 23.25 -19.60
CA LYS A 112 6.17 23.21 -18.56
C LYS A 112 6.23 21.83 -17.95
N MET A 113 7.44 21.32 -17.74
CA MET A 113 7.69 20.05 -17.05
C MET A 113 8.59 20.30 -15.84
N PHE A 114 8.10 19.94 -14.66
CA PHE A 114 8.84 19.96 -13.40
C PHE A 114 9.28 18.54 -13.03
N TRP A 115 10.57 18.37 -12.78
CA TRP A 115 11.17 17.05 -12.55
C TRP A 115 12.29 17.14 -11.51
N VAL A 116 12.63 16.01 -10.87
CA VAL A 116 13.64 15.98 -9.81
C VAL A 116 14.94 15.40 -10.35
N SER A 117 16.00 16.21 -10.37
CA SER A 117 17.32 15.79 -10.85
C SER A 117 17.98 14.74 -9.97
N ASP A 118 19.06 14.12 -10.47
CA ASP A 118 19.88 13.14 -9.72
C ASP A 118 20.35 13.66 -8.35
N LYS A 119 20.52 14.97 -8.22
CA LYS A 119 20.87 15.68 -6.98
C LYS A 119 19.69 15.90 -6.03
N GLY A 120 18.47 15.55 -6.42
CA GLY A 120 17.27 15.74 -5.61
C GLY A 120 16.65 17.14 -5.69
N LYS A 121 17.12 17.99 -6.62
CA LYS A 121 16.58 19.34 -6.83
C LYS A 121 15.45 19.29 -7.86
N ILE A 122 14.39 20.06 -7.63
CA ILE A 122 13.34 20.28 -8.64
C ILE A 122 13.87 21.25 -9.70
N GLU A 123 13.74 20.85 -10.96
CA GLU A 123 14.16 21.59 -12.15
C GLU A 123 12.99 21.72 -13.12
N GLU A 124 13.01 22.76 -13.94
CA GLU A 124 11.96 23.07 -14.93
C GLU A 124 12.51 22.90 -16.35
N THR A 125 11.68 22.39 -17.25
CA THR A 125 11.95 22.33 -18.69
C THR A 125 10.70 22.74 -19.46
N THR A 126 10.84 23.68 -20.38
CA THR A 126 9.71 24.29 -21.09
C THR A 126 9.74 24.01 -22.59
N LEU A 127 8.57 23.98 -23.21
CA LEU A 127 8.36 23.82 -24.64
C LEU A 127 7.18 24.70 -25.09
N GLU A 128 7.40 25.54 -26.09
CA GLU A 128 6.32 26.32 -26.71
C GLU A 128 5.53 25.44 -27.67
N LEU A 129 4.29 25.08 -27.30
CA LEU A 129 3.40 24.26 -28.12
C LEU A 129 2.81 25.05 -29.29
N GLU A 130 2.42 26.29 -29.02
CA GLU A 130 1.77 27.18 -29.98
C GLU A 130 2.25 28.61 -29.72
N SER A 131 2.60 29.32 -30.79
CA SER A 131 2.90 30.75 -30.70
C SER A 131 1.58 31.53 -30.68
N VAL A 132 1.20 32.03 -29.52
CA VAL A 132 0.02 32.89 -29.37
C VAL A 132 0.37 34.28 -29.89
N THR A 133 -0.13 34.60 -31.08
CA THR A 133 0.11 35.91 -31.72
C THR A 133 -1.06 36.88 -31.57
N SER A 134 -2.22 36.37 -31.16
CA SER A 134 -3.46 37.13 -30.98
C SER A 134 -4.28 36.60 -29.80
N ALA A 135 -5.24 37.38 -29.30
CA ALA A 135 -6.17 36.94 -28.26
C ALA A 135 -7.03 35.72 -28.70
N ASP A 136 -7.22 35.55 -30.01
CA ASP A 136 -7.95 34.43 -30.60
C ASP A 136 -7.13 33.12 -30.56
N ASP A 137 -5.81 33.20 -30.38
CA ASP A 137 -4.92 32.04 -30.29
C ASP A 137 -4.76 31.49 -28.86
N LEU A 138 -5.30 32.18 -27.85
CA LEU A 138 -5.18 31.79 -26.45
C LEU A 138 -5.74 30.38 -26.23
N VAL A 139 -4.96 29.56 -25.51
CA VAL A 139 -5.39 28.23 -25.08
C VAL A 139 -6.33 28.39 -23.89
N THR A 140 -7.51 27.79 -23.98
CA THR A 140 -8.53 27.84 -22.92
C THR A 140 -8.55 26.55 -22.10
N HIS A 141 -8.30 25.41 -22.74
CA HIS A 141 -8.32 24.08 -22.12
C HIS A 141 -7.24 23.21 -22.75
N ALA A 142 -6.63 22.35 -21.95
CA ALA A 142 -5.68 21.34 -22.42
C ALA A 142 -5.87 20.01 -21.69
N ALA A 143 -5.70 18.91 -22.41
CA ALA A 143 -5.59 17.57 -21.84
C ALA A 143 -4.33 16.89 -22.35
N ILE A 144 -3.71 16.07 -21.50
CA ILE A 144 -2.42 15.43 -21.77
C ILE A 144 -2.56 13.95 -21.45
N CYS A 145 -1.95 13.10 -22.26
CA CYS A 145 -1.89 11.67 -21.97
C CYS A 145 -0.63 11.02 -22.54
N GLY A 146 -0.10 10.02 -21.85
CA GLY A 146 0.94 9.14 -22.37
C GLY A 146 0.39 8.11 -23.37
N ASP A 147 1.19 7.77 -24.38
CA ASP A 147 0.87 6.75 -25.37
C ASP A 147 1.87 5.59 -25.33
N PHE A 148 1.35 4.39 -25.13
CA PHE A 148 2.13 3.16 -25.09
C PHE A 148 2.79 2.82 -26.42
N LYS A 149 2.09 3.05 -27.55
CA LYS A 149 2.55 2.62 -28.88
C LYS A 149 3.74 3.45 -29.37
N ASN A 150 3.65 4.77 -29.28
CA ASN A 150 4.64 5.71 -29.80
C ASN A 150 5.62 6.21 -28.73
N LYS A 151 5.42 5.86 -27.46
CA LYS A 151 6.26 6.26 -26.33
C LYS A 151 6.42 7.77 -26.19
N CYS A 152 5.32 8.49 -26.35
CA CYS A 152 5.26 9.95 -26.33
C CYS A 152 4.07 10.42 -25.49
N LEU A 153 4.00 11.72 -25.27
CA LEU A 153 2.80 12.40 -24.81
C LEU A 153 2.01 12.90 -26.00
N PHE A 154 0.68 12.81 -25.91
CA PHE A 154 -0.22 13.62 -26.72
C PHE A 154 -0.75 14.75 -25.85
N VAL A 155 -0.72 15.95 -26.40
CA VAL A 155 -1.28 17.15 -25.80
C VAL A 155 -2.35 17.65 -26.76
N VAL A 156 -3.58 17.80 -26.26
CA VAL A 156 -4.65 18.44 -27.00
C VAL A 156 -4.92 19.81 -26.38
N VAL A 157 -5.07 20.82 -27.24
CA VAL A 157 -5.36 22.20 -26.83
C VAL A 157 -6.60 22.71 -27.55
N ALA A 158 -7.47 23.40 -26.82
CA ALA A 158 -8.62 24.12 -27.35
C ALA A 158 -8.38 25.63 -27.26
N THR A 159 -8.54 26.35 -28.37
CA THR A 159 -8.28 27.80 -28.44
C THR A 159 -9.56 28.64 -28.43
N THR A 160 -9.41 29.94 -28.14
CA THR A 160 -10.50 30.94 -28.23
C THR A 160 -11.12 31.01 -29.64
N SER A 161 -10.30 30.85 -30.69
CA SER A 161 -10.68 30.74 -32.12
C SER A 161 -11.40 29.45 -32.50
N LYS A 162 -11.87 28.70 -31.51
CA LYS A 162 -12.62 27.45 -31.67
C LYS A 162 -11.85 26.34 -32.39
N GLN A 163 -10.53 26.32 -32.27
CA GLN A 163 -9.67 25.28 -32.82
C GLN A 163 -9.39 24.22 -31.76
N LEU A 164 -9.29 22.97 -32.23
CA LEU A 164 -8.82 21.82 -31.48
C LEU A 164 -7.54 21.34 -32.16
N ARG A 165 -6.42 21.42 -31.43
CA ARG A 165 -5.09 21.06 -31.96
C ARG A 165 -4.50 19.93 -31.16
N VAL A 166 -3.86 18.98 -31.84
CA VAL A 166 -3.18 17.84 -31.21
C VAL A 166 -1.70 17.93 -31.52
N VAL A 167 -0.89 17.92 -30.47
CA VAL A 167 0.56 17.98 -30.52
C VAL A 167 1.12 16.72 -29.87
N GLN A 168 2.05 16.06 -30.55
CA GLN A 168 2.83 14.98 -29.99
C GLN A 168 4.10 15.56 -29.35
N VAL A 169 4.37 15.22 -28.10
CA VAL A 169 5.56 15.67 -27.36
C VAL A 169 6.38 14.45 -26.94
N VAL A 170 7.67 14.46 -27.28
CA VAL A 170 8.64 13.42 -26.91
C VAL A 170 9.59 13.98 -25.86
N ILE A 171 9.74 13.26 -24.75
CA ILE A 171 10.70 13.59 -23.70
C ILE A 171 11.98 12.79 -23.96
N ASN A 172 13.09 13.50 -24.16
CA ASN A 172 14.41 12.91 -24.20
C ASN A 172 15.15 13.23 -22.89
N TRP A 173 15.36 12.21 -22.06
CA TRP A 173 16.05 12.34 -20.78
C TRP A 173 17.57 12.47 -20.88
N ASN A 174 18.14 12.50 -22.09
CA ASN A 174 19.59 12.67 -22.31
C ASN A 174 20.44 11.70 -21.48
N ILE A 175 20.05 10.43 -21.48
CA ILE A 175 20.79 9.36 -20.80
C ILE A 175 22.06 9.05 -21.60
N PRO A 176 23.26 9.13 -21.00
CA PRO A 176 24.51 8.81 -21.67
C PRO A 176 24.52 7.35 -22.17
N LYS A 177 24.87 7.13 -23.43
CA LYS A 177 25.06 5.78 -23.97
C LYS A 177 26.37 5.21 -23.41
N GLN A 178 26.31 4.17 -22.58
CA GLN A 178 27.49 3.41 -22.14
C GLN A 178 27.69 2.15 -22.98
N GLU A 179 28.93 1.93 -23.44
CA GLU A 179 29.30 0.84 -24.34
C GLU A 179 29.48 -0.53 -23.64
N ASN A 180 29.47 -0.63 -22.30
CA ASN A 180 29.68 -1.90 -21.58
C ASN A 180 28.59 -2.20 -20.54
N SER A 181 27.78 -3.23 -20.81
CA SER A 181 26.53 -3.54 -20.07
C SER A 181 26.70 -4.42 -18.81
N GLN A 182 27.90 -4.59 -18.26
CA GLN A 182 28.16 -5.61 -17.21
C GLN A 182 28.52 -5.08 -15.82
N ALA A 183 28.53 -3.78 -15.58
CA ALA A 183 28.81 -3.26 -14.23
C ALA A 183 27.93 -2.06 -13.88
N MET A 184 26.73 -2.32 -13.35
CA MET A 184 26.05 -1.32 -12.54
C MET A 184 25.45 -1.91 -11.27
N PRO A 185 25.67 -1.28 -10.10
CA PRO A 185 24.82 -1.48 -8.95
C PRO A 185 23.42 -0.87 -9.22
N PRO A 186 22.35 -1.43 -8.64
CA PRO A 186 21.00 -0.90 -8.81
C PRO A 186 20.89 0.47 -8.13
N GLY A 187 20.78 1.56 -8.90
CA GLY A 187 20.41 2.87 -8.37
C GLY A 187 21.11 4.12 -8.93
N GLY A 188 21.94 4.04 -9.97
CA GLY A 188 22.72 5.19 -10.44
C GLY A 188 22.69 5.43 -11.95
N VAL A 189 21.53 5.73 -12.55
CA VAL A 189 21.50 6.30 -13.91
C VAL A 189 21.70 7.80 -13.78
N ASN A 190 22.87 8.30 -14.14
CA ASN A 190 23.09 9.74 -14.32
C ASN A 190 22.46 10.16 -15.65
N PHE A 191 21.69 11.24 -15.67
CA PHE A 191 21.05 11.76 -16.88
C PHE A 191 21.14 13.28 -16.90
N GLY A 192 21.24 13.86 -18.10
CA GLY A 192 21.29 15.32 -18.28
C GLY A 192 19.90 15.98 -18.16
N PRO A 193 19.81 17.32 -18.19
CA PRO A 193 18.54 18.01 -18.28
C PRO A 193 17.73 17.49 -19.49
N PRO A 194 16.46 17.12 -19.32
CA PRO A 194 15.66 16.56 -20.40
C PRO A 194 15.40 17.62 -21.47
N THR A 195 15.26 17.17 -22.72
CA THR A 195 14.81 18.00 -23.84
C THR A 195 13.44 17.55 -24.33
N LEU A 196 12.60 18.52 -24.67
CA LEU A 196 11.26 18.29 -25.17
C LEU A 196 11.22 18.55 -26.68
N MET A 197 10.69 17.62 -27.45
CA MET A 197 10.53 17.74 -28.90
C MET A 197 9.06 17.62 -29.27
N GLN A 198 8.59 18.45 -30.20
CA GLN A 198 7.19 18.45 -30.61
C GLN A 198 6.96 18.15 -32.08
N ARG A 199 5.78 17.63 -32.38
CA ARG A 199 5.26 17.43 -33.73
C ARG A 199 3.76 17.69 -33.72
N HIS A 200 3.29 18.67 -34.49
CA HIS A 200 1.85 18.88 -34.68
C HIS A 200 1.27 17.72 -35.48
N VAL A 201 0.15 17.19 -34.99
CA VAL A 201 -0.44 15.94 -35.48
C VAL A 201 -1.72 16.19 -36.23
N ALA A 202 -2.65 16.95 -35.63
CA ALA A 202 -3.95 17.21 -36.21
C ALA A 202 -4.48 18.58 -35.78
N LEU A 203 -5.26 19.21 -36.64
CA LEU A 203 -5.96 20.47 -36.41
C LEU A 203 -7.38 20.33 -36.95
N THR A 204 -8.37 20.74 -36.17
CA THR A 204 -9.75 20.87 -36.64
C THR A 204 -10.47 21.96 -35.87
N SER A 205 -11.61 22.44 -36.36
CA SER A 205 -12.49 23.25 -35.52
C SER A 205 -13.38 22.35 -34.68
N TRP A 206 -13.48 22.62 -33.38
CA TRP A 206 -14.47 21.93 -32.55
C TRP A 206 -15.90 22.45 -32.82
N PHE A 207 -16.03 23.52 -33.61
CA PHE A 207 -17.27 24.11 -34.09
C PHE A 207 -17.72 23.49 -35.42
N GLN A 208 -17.89 22.16 -35.47
CA GLN A 208 -18.51 21.48 -36.61
C GLN A 208 -20.00 21.29 -36.37
N ALA A 209 -20.83 21.90 -37.22
CA ALA A 209 -22.27 21.67 -37.31
C ALA A 209 -22.54 20.23 -37.77
N ALA A 210 -22.56 19.30 -36.83
CA ALA A 210 -23.12 17.98 -37.07
C ALA A 210 -24.65 18.07 -36.90
N ALA A 211 -25.40 17.15 -37.49
CA ALA A 211 -26.81 16.96 -37.19
C ALA A 211 -26.95 16.54 -35.72
N SER A 212 -26.99 17.53 -34.81
CA SER A 212 -27.27 17.33 -33.40
C SER A 212 -28.77 17.49 -33.20
N ASN A 213 -29.39 16.62 -32.41
CA ASN A 213 -30.80 16.74 -32.03
C ASN A 213 -31.05 17.89 -31.03
N SER A 214 -30.09 18.79 -30.81
CA SER A 214 -30.29 19.96 -29.94
C SER A 214 -31.10 21.02 -30.67
N HIS A 215 -32.08 21.59 -29.98
CA HIS A 215 -32.87 22.73 -30.45
C HIS A 215 -32.13 24.08 -30.28
N LEU A 216 -30.97 24.10 -29.62
CA LEU A 216 -30.17 25.31 -29.39
C LEU A 216 -29.18 25.56 -30.54
N ASP A 217 -28.91 26.83 -30.83
CA ASP A 217 -27.84 27.18 -31.77
C ASP A 217 -26.49 26.76 -31.18
N THR A 218 -25.74 25.98 -31.95
CA THR A 218 -24.36 25.56 -31.69
C THR A 218 -23.45 26.71 -31.22
N SER A 219 -23.71 27.94 -31.68
CA SER A 219 -22.97 29.16 -31.29
C SER A 219 -23.11 29.54 -29.82
N MET A 220 -24.20 29.12 -29.16
CA MET A 220 -24.51 29.45 -27.77
C MET A 220 -23.73 28.62 -26.76
N THR A 221 -23.13 27.51 -27.19
CA THR A 221 -22.38 26.59 -26.32
C THR A 221 -20.89 26.97 -26.25
N LYS A 222 -20.28 26.81 -25.07
CA LYS A 222 -18.84 26.98 -24.84
C LYS A 222 -18.22 25.67 -24.36
N ILE A 223 -16.97 25.41 -24.72
CA ILE A 223 -16.24 24.25 -24.18
C ILE A 223 -16.06 24.45 -22.66
N SER A 224 -16.45 23.45 -21.88
CA SER A 224 -16.33 23.42 -20.42
C SER A 224 -15.32 22.38 -19.94
N HIS A 225 -15.14 21.29 -20.72
CA HIS A 225 -14.22 20.22 -20.39
C HIS A 225 -13.55 19.67 -21.65
N ILE A 226 -12.31 19.21 -21.49
CA ILE A 226 -11.57 18.43 -22.47
C ILE A 226 -10.88 17.26 -21.76
N GLU A 227 -10.93 16.07 -22.35
CA GLU A 227 -10.30 14.87 -21.80
C GLU A 227 -9.69 14.04 -22.94
N TRP A 228 -8.54 13.42 -22.69
CA TRP A 228 -7.87 12.57 -23.68
C TRP A 228 -7.99 11.10 -23.30
N LEU A 229 -8.59 10.30 -24.19
CA LEU A 229 -8.72 8.87 -24.04
C LEU A 229 -7.65 8.13 -24.88
N PRO A 230 -6.57 7.59 -24.28
CA PRO A 230 -5.48 6.93 -25.01
C PRO A 230 -5.88 5.54 -25.49
N GLY A 231 -5.42 5.10 -26.67
CA GLY A 231 -5.83 3.80 -27.24
C GLY A 231 -5.69 2.64 -26.25
N VAL A 232 -6.73 1.81 -26.12
CA VAL A 232 -6.76 0.64 -25.22
C VAL A 232 -6.69 -0.67 -26.00
N PRO A 233 -6.09 -1.73 -25.45
CA PRO A 233 -6.11 -3.05 -26.09
C PRO A 233 -7.54 -3.59 -26.21
N VAL A 234 -7.93 -3.98 -27.43
CA VAL A 234 -9.20 -4.65 -27.72
C VAL A 234 -8.90 -6.14 -27.90
N MET A 235 -9.28 -6.93 -26.91
CA MET A 235 -8.93 -8.36 -26.85
C MET A 235 -9.50 -9.16 -28.03
N ALA A 236 -10.73 -8.83 -28.47
CA ALA A 236 -11.40 -9.53 -29.56
C ALA A 236 -10.64 -9.41 -30.90
N THR A 237 -10.06 -8.26 -31.18
CA THR A 237 -9.38 -7.95 -32.45
C THR A 237 -7.85 -8.01 -32.35
N LYS A 238 -7.30 -8.22 -31.14
CA LYS A 238 -5.87 -8.10 -30.82
C LYS A 238 -5.24 -6.79 -31.34
N SER A 239 -6.04 -5.73 -31.41
CA SER A 239 -5.61 -4.40 -31.87
C SER A 239 -5.76 -3.38 -30.73
N PHE A 240 -5.26 -2.17 -30.93
CA PHE A 240 -5.56 -1.04 -30.07
C PHE A 240 -6.73 -0.25 -30.64
N SER A 241 -7.60 0.25 -29.77
CA SER A 241 -8.59 1.25 -30.17
C SER A 241 -7.88 2.54 -30.59
N ASN A 242 -8.52 3.32 -31.46
CA ASN A 242 -8.02 4.64 -31.77
C ASN A 242 -8.12 5.56 -30.53
N PRO A 243 -7.16 6.50 -30.35
CA PRO A 243 -7.29 7.54 -29.34
C PRO A 243 -8.48 8.46 -29.64
N VAL A 244 -9.12 8.97 -28.59
CA VAL A 244 -10.29 9.84 -28.72
C VAL A 244 -10.11 11.07 -27.83
N VAL A 245 -10.33 12.26 -28.39
CA VAL A 245 -10.51 13.47 -27.59
C VAL A 245 -12.00 13.60 -27.25
N LEU A 246 -12.31 13.73 -25.97
CA LEU A 246 -13.62 14.16 -25.51
C LEU A 246 -13.61 15.67 -25.32
N THR A 247 -14.62 16.34 -25.84
CA THR A 247 -14.90 17.75 -25.54
C THR A 247 -16.33 17.88 -25.08
N VAL A 248 -16.57 18.52 -23.95
CA VAL A 248 -17.92 18.86 -23.48
C VAL A 248 -18.15 20.33 -23.75
N ARG A 249 -19.23 20.61 -24.49
CA ARG A 249 -19.74 21.97 -24.68
C ARG A 249 -20.98 22.16 -23.84
N SER A 250 -21.01 23.22 -23.07
CA SER A 250 -22.10 23.52 -22.15
C SER A 250 -22.81 24.81 -22.53
N PHE A 251 -24.11 24.84 -22.28
CA PHE A 251 -24.96 26.02 -22.34
C PHE A 251 -25.68 26.19 -21.02
N VAL A 252 -25.52 27.39 -20.44
CA VAL A 252 -26.26 27.83 -19.26
C VAL A 252 -27.14 29.01 -19.69
N PRO A 253 -28.48 28.91 -19.57
CA PRO A 253 -29.38 30.00 -19.89
C PRO A 253 -29.07 31.25 -19.05
N PRO A 254 -29.16 32.47 -19.63
CA PRO A 254 -29.12 33.69 -18.84
C PRO A 254 -30.24 33.71 -17.78
N LEU A 255 -29.93 34.17 -16.56
CA LEU A 255 -30.86 34.24 -15.41
C LEU A 255 -32.22 34.89 -15.73
N ASN A 256 -32.27 35.82 -16.69
CA ASN A 256 -33.46 36.56 -17.09
C ASN A 256 -33.91 36.27 -18.54
N SER A 257 -33.58 35.09 -19.09
CA SER A 257 -34.01 34.73 -20.44
C SER A 257 -35.54 34.63 -20.51
N PRO A 258 -36.21 35.32 -21.46
CA PRO A 258 -37.65 35.17 -21.68
C PRO A 258 -38.00 33.81 -22.32
N TYR A 259 -36.99 33.05 -22.75
CA TYR A 259 -37.15 31.72 -23.33
C TYR A 259 -36.93 30.67 -22.25
N ASN A 260 -37.87 29.73 -22.11
CA ASN A 260 -37.77 28.58 -21.20
C ASN A 260 -36.76 27.55 -21.74
N GLN A 261 -35.49 27.94 -21.78
CA GLN A 261 -34.38 27.12 -22.27
C GLN A 261 -33.80 26.32 -21.11
N GLU A 262 -33.65 25.02 -21.28
CA GLU A 262 -33.01 24.14 -20.30
C GLU A 262 -31.48 24.22 -20.40
N VAL A 263 -30.82 23.91 -19.29
CA VAL A 263 -29.36 23.72 -19.24
C VAL A 263 -29.00 22.50 -20.08
N GLN A 264 -27.93 22.57 -20.87
CA GLN A 264 -27.54 21.48 -21.76
C GLN A 264 -26.03 21.31 -21.84
N SER A 265 -25.60 20.05 -21.87
CA SER A 265 -24.23 19.65 -22.23
C SER A 265 -24.24 18.79 -23.49
N ILE A 266 -23.29 19.05 -24.39
CA ILE A 266 -23.06 18.31 -25.62
C ILE A 266 -21.67 17.68 -25.53
N ILE A 267 -21.63 16.35 -25.52
CA ILE A 267 -20.41 15.55 -25.47
C ILE A 267 -20.03 15.20 -26.92
N ASP A 268 -18.95 15.80 -27.39
CA ASP A 268 -18.36 15.55 -28.70
C ASP A 268 -17.14 14.62 -28.57
N ARG A 269 -17.03 13.67 -29.50
CA ARG A 269 -15.94 12.67 -29.55
C ARG A 269 -15.15 12.86 -30.84
N TRP A 270 -13.83 13.02 -30.73
CA TRP A 270 -12.95 13.22 -31.87
C TRP A 270 -11.93 12.10 -31.95
N GLU A 271 -12.14 11.17 -32.85
CA GLU A 271 -11.28 10.01 -33.06
C GLU A 271 -10.04 10.41 -33.87
N LEU A 272 -8.85 10.09 -33.35
CA LEU A 272 -7.59 10.34 -34.05
C LEU A 272 -7.31 9.18 -35.02
N LEU A 273 -7.44 9.44 -36.32
CA LEU A 273 -7.23 8.45 -37.37
C LEU A 273 -5.93 8.71 -38.11
N MET A 274 -5.18 7.64 -38.35
CA MET A 274 -4.11 7.62 -39.36
C MET A 274 -4.73 7.15 -40.68
N GLU A 275 -4.81 8.02 -41.68
CA GLU A 275 -5.26 7.59 -43.00
C GLU A 275 -4.16 6.79 -43.68
N GLN A 276 -4.51 5.59 -44.11
CA GLN A 276 -3.62 4.74 -44.89
C GLN A 276 -3.48 5.38 -46.28
N LYS A 277 -2.26 5.38 -46.82
CA LYS A 277 -1.91 5.90 -48.14
C LYS A 277 -2.96 5.50 -49.18
N GLU A 278 -3.71 6.47 -49.71
CA GLU A 278 -4.55 6.22 -50.88
C GLU A 278 -3.63 5.86 -52.05
N THR A 279 -3.63 4.59 -52.47
CA THR A 279 -3.05 4.20 -53.74
C THR A 279 -3.96 4.74 -54.83
N LEU A 280 -3.47 5.71 -55.61
CA LEU A 280 -4.16 6.20 -56.80
C LEU A 280 -4.70 5.02 -57.62
N HIS A 281 -5.93 5.13 -58.11
CA HIS A 281 -6.55 4.08 -58.92
C HIS A 281 -5.64 3.76 -60.13
N PRO A 282 -5.43 2.48 -60.51
CA PRO A 282 -4.48 2.09 -61.57
C PRO A 282 -4.69 2.80 -62.92
N ALA A 283 -5.91 3.27 -63.19
CA ALA A 283 -6.21 4.08 -64.37
C ALA A 283 -5.43 5.41 -64.44
N PHE A 284 -5.04 5.99 -63.31
CA PHE A 284 -4.24 7.21 -63.25
C PHE A 284 -2.74 6.97 -63.44
N GLU A 285 -2.25 5.73 -63.25
CA GLU A 285 -0.87 5.35 -63.60
C GLU A 285 -0.63 5.39 -65.12
N GLN A 286 -1.67 5.16 -65.93
CA GLN A 286 -1.58 5.12 -67.39
C GLN A 286 -1.56 6.51 -68.06
N LEU A 287 -1.88 7.58 -67.31
CA LEU A 287 -1.89 8.97 -67.81
C LEU A 287 -0.54 9.69 -67.64
N GLY A 288 0.44 9.07 -66.97
CA GLY A 288 1.73 9.67 -66.62
C GLY A 288 2.86 9.43 -67.63
N SER A 289 2.73 9.88 -68.88
CA SER A 289 3.81 9.77 -69.90
C SER A 289 4.75 10.98 -69.98
N ARG A 290 4.70 11.92 -69.03
CA ARG A 290 5.70 13.00 -68.89
C ARG A 290 6.44 12.90 -67.55
N ARG A 291 7.54 12.14 -67.58
CA ARG A 291 8.56 12.08 -66.52
C ARG A 291 9.19 13.47 -66.34
N ASN A 292 8.74 14.21 -65.32
CA ASN A 292 9.56 15.12 -64.48
C ASN A 292 8.76 15.96 -63.47
N SER A 293 7.46 15.69 -63.25
CA SER A 293 6.67 16.45 -62.27
C SER A 293 5.62 15.60 -61.53
N THR A 294 5.95 14.36 -61.16
CA THR A 294 5.17 13.65 -60.13
C THR A 294 5.69 14.07 -58.76
N GLY A 295 4.94 14.95 -58.08
CA GLY A 295 5.22 15.38 -56.72
C GLY A 295 5.46 14.19 -55.79
N ALA A 296 6.36 14.38 -54.82
CA ALA A 296 6.64 13.38 -53.80
C ALA A 296 5.32 12.85 -53.20
N ALA A 297 5.22 11.53 -53.02
CA ALA A 297 4.05 10.91 -52.41
C ALA A 297 3.73 11.63 -51.09
N GLN A 298 2.49 12.12 -50.94
CA GLN A 298 2.11 12.81 -49.71
C GLN A 298 2.24 11.84 -48.52
N PRO A 299 2.83 12.30 -47.40
CA PRO A 299 2.91 11.49 -46.19
C PRO A 299 1.50 11.19 -45.66
N ALA A 300 1.35 10.06 -44.97
CA ALA A 300 0.08 9.69 -44.33
C ALA A 300 -0.42 10.84 -43.43
N SER A 301 -1.62 11.33 -43.70
CA SER A 301 -2.28 12.38 -42.91
C SER A 301 -2.87 11.78 -41.63
N ILE A 302 -2.63 12.46 -40.51
CA ILE A 302 -3.33 12.17 -39.26
C ILE A 302 -4.43 13.23 -39.13
N ARG A 303 -5.66 12.81 -38.90
CA ARG A 303 -6.79 13.73 -38.74
C ARG A 303 -7.68 13.37 -37.57
N LEU A 304 -8.44 14.35 -37.10
CA LEU A 304 -9.51 14.16 -36.14
C LEU A 304 -10.84 13.96 -36.88
N LYS A 305 -11.48 12.82 -36.64
CA LYS A 305 -12.82 12.51 -37.13
C LYS A 305 -13.84 12.68 -36.01
N LYS A 306 -14.79 13.60 -36.18
CA LYS A 306 -15.92 13.75 -35.25
C LYS A 306 -16.82 12.51 -35.33
N LEU A 307 -17.11 11.89 -34.18
CA LEU A 307 -18.14 10.85 -34.04
C LEU A 307 -19.47 11.49 -33.61
N GLY A 308 -20.53 10.68 -33.53
CA GLY A 308 -21.85 11.16 -33.09
C GLY A 308 -21.81 11.83 -31.71
N SER A 309 -22.35 13.04 -31.65
CA SER A 309 -22.50 13.85 -30.43
C SER A 309 -23.59 13.29 -29.52
N ILE A 310 -23.39 13.37 -28.21
CA ILE A 310 -24.38 12.98 -27.20
C ILE A 310 -24.86 14.26 -26.52
N VAL A 311 -26.17 14.46 -26.48
CA VAL A 311 -26.78 15.65 -25.87
C VAL A 311 -27.46 15.22 -24.56
N VAL A 312 -27.19 15.94 -23.48
CA VAL A 312 -27.76 15.70 -22.16
C VAL A 312 -28.35 16.99 -21.63
N ASN A 313 -29.58 16.95 -21.10
CA ASN A 313 -30.25 18.10 -20.49
C ASN A 313 -29.82 18.28 -19.02
N LYS A 314 -28.52 18.21 -18.79
CA LYS A 314 -27.85 18.40 -17.50
C LYS A 314 -26.51 19.07 -17.76
N MET A 315 -26.00 19.82 -16.79
CA MET A 315 -24.67 20.40 -16.87
C MET A 315 -23.64 19.38 -16.37
N VAL A 316 -22.70 18.99 -17.22
CA VAL A 316 -21.54 18.18 -16.80
C VAL A 316 -20.62 19.04 -15.93
N THR A 317 -20.32 18.57 -14.72
CA THR A 317 -19.44 19.21 -13.73
C THR A 317 -18.09 18.51 -13.58
N GLY A 318 -17.93 17.32 -14.16
CA GLY A 318 -16.68 16.59 -14.16
C GLY A 318 -16.68 15.40 -15.11
N ILE A 319 -15.46 15.03 -15.51
CA ILE A 319 -15.18 13.82 -16.30
C ILE A 319 -14.10 13.05 -15.55
N SER A 320 -14.30 11.74 -15.40
CA SER A 320 -13.29 10.87 -14.81
C SER A 320 -13.16 9.58 -15.62
N VAL A 321 -11.94 9.09 -15.75
CA VAL A 321 -11.64 7.88 -16.49
C VAL A 321 -11.23 6.80 -15.50
N ILE A 322 -12.08 5.78 -15.34
CA ILE A 322 -11.92 4.75 -14.30
C ILE A 322 -11.73 3.37 -14.94
N SER A 323 -11.58 2.33 -14.11
CA SER A 323 -11.46 0.94 -14.56
C SER A 323 -10.34 0.76 -15.59
N HIS A 324 -9.18 1.39 -15.33
CA HIS A 324 -8.00 1.40 -16.21
C HIS A 324 -8.29 1.90 -17.63
N GLY A 325 -9.13 2.94 -17.73
CA GLY A 325 -9.45 3.55 -19.02
C GLY A 325 -10.49 2.82 -19.84
N LYS A 326 -11.27 1.91 -19.24
CA LYS A 326 -12.38 1.21 -19.92
C LYS A 326 -13.74 1.89 -19.75
N VAL A 327 -13.90 2.71 -18.71
CA VAL A 327 -15.18 3.36 -18.37
C VAL A 327 -14.94 4.86 -18.24
N VAL A 328 -15.82 5.64 -18.85
CA VAL A 328 -15.87 7.11 -18.71
C VAL A 328 -17.01 7.45 -17.78
N CYS A 329 -16.73 8.24 -16.75
CA CYS A 329 -17.70 8.69 -15.78
C CYS A 329 -17.99 10.17 -15.98
N PHE A 330 -19.27 10.52 -16.02
CA PHE A 330 -19.75 11.90 -16.04
C PHE A 330 -20.46 12.20 -14.75
N THR A 331 -20.10 13.32 -14.13
CA THR A 331 -20.81 13.89 -12.99
C THR A 331 -21.57 15.12 -13.46
N TYR A 332 -22.75 15.34 -12.87
CA TYR A 332 -23.67 16.39 -13.28
C TYR A 332 -23.99 17.35 -12.13
N SER A 333 -24.43 18.55 -12.48
CA SER A 333 -24.81 19.61 -11.54
C SER A 333 -26.01 19.27 -10.64
N ASP A 334 -26.78 18.23 -10.98
CA ASP A 334 -27.88 17.70 -10.16
C ASP A 334 -27.43 16.63 -9.16
N GLY A 335 -26.12 16.37 -9.08
CA GLY A 335 -25.49 15.36 -8.24
C GLY A 335 -25.54 13.94 -8.82
N SER A 336 -26.13 13.73 -10.00
CA SER A 336 -26.13 12.42 -10.65
C SER A 336 -24.77 12.05 -11.23
N VAL A 337 -24.51 10.74 -11.33
CA VAL A 337 -23.26 10.18 -11.84
C VAL A 337 -23.58 9.08 -12.86
N GLU A 338 -23.17 9.27 -14.11
CA GLU A 338 -23.36 8.28 -15.18
C GLU A 338 -22.03 7.61 -15.54
N HIS A 339 -22.04 6.28 -15.56
CA HIS A 339 -20.91 5.48 -16.02
C HIS A 339 -21.19 5.02 -17.44
N ARG A 340 -20.26 5.19 -18.36
CA ARG A 340 -20.45 4.82 -19.76
C ARG A 340 -19.30 3.98 -20.28
N ASP A 341 -19.63 2.99 -21.10
CA ASP A 341 -18.62 2.23 -21.82
C ASP A 341 -17.85 3.17 -22.72
N ARG A 342 -16.53 3.08 -22.66
CA ARG A 342 -15.67 4.05 -23.34
C ARG A 342 -15.83 4.05 -24.87
N LEU A 343 -16.11 2.89 -25.47
CA LEU A 343 -16.10 2.74 -26.93
C LEU A 343 -17.49 3.05 -27.50
N THR A 344 -18.52 2.45 -26.92
CA THR A 344 -19.92 2.59 -27.36
C THR A 344 -20.59 3.86 -26.82
N MET A 345 -20.17 4.33 -25.64
CA MET A 345 -20.82 5.37 -24.83
C MET A 345 -22.21 5.00 -24.31
N GLU A 346 -22.55 3.72 -24.34
CA GLU A 346 -23.73 3.17 -23.66
C GLU A 346 -23.55 3.29 -22.15
N GLU A 347 -24.64 3.59 -21.44
CA GLU A 347 -24.65 3.66 -19.98
C GLU A 347 -24.46 2.26 -19.37
N LEU A 348 -23.60 2.18 -18.37
CA LEU A 348 -23.23 0.97 -17.66
C LEU A 348 -23.81 0.97 -16.25
N TYR A 349 -23.98 -0.23 -15.70
CA TYR A 349 -24.39 -0.44 -14.29
C TYR A 349 -25.78 0.10 -13.96
N THR A 350 -26.68 0.13 -14.94
CA THR A 350 -28.08 0.55 -14.79
C THR A 350 -28.94 -0.48 -14.05
N GLU A 351 -28.50 -1.75 -14.02
CA GLU A 351 -29.22 -2.86 -13.41
C GLU A 351 -28.35 -3.63 -12.41
N VAL A 352 -28.99 -4.21 -11.40
CA VAL A 352 -28.35 -5.11 -10.44
C VAL A 352 -28.13 -6.47 -11.09
N ASN A 353 -26.90 -6.99 -11.01
CA ASN A 353 -26.56 -8.32 -11.51
C ASN A 353 -25.69 -9.05 -10.48
N LEU A 354 -26.33 -9.92 -9.69
CA LEU A 354 -25.63 -10.69 -8.67
C LEU A 354 -24.84 -11.87 -9.25
N ASP A 355 -25.03 -12.26 -10.50
CA ASP A 355 -24.33 -13.40 -11.09
C ASP A 355 -23.06 -13.00 -11.85
N ARG A 356 -23.00 -11.73 -12.31
CA ARG A 356 -21.85 -11.13 -12.98
C ARG A 356 -21.64 -9.69 -12.50
N VAL A 357 -20.64 -9.51 -11.63
CA VAL A 357 -20.29 -8.22 -11.00
C VAL A 357 -19.00 -7.68 -11.63
N SER A 358 -19.12 -6.70 -12.53
CA SER A 358 -18.02 -5.94 -13.15
C SER A 358 -17.67 -4.69 -12.35
N SER A 359 -18.66 -4.10 -11.67
CA SER A 359 -18.53 -2.99 -10.74
C SER A 359 -19.32 -3.26 -9.47
N ILE A 360 -18.91 -2.66 -8.35
CA ILE A 360 -19.66 -2.74 -7.09
C ILE A 360 -21.09 -2.18 -7.21
N LEU A 361 -21.33 -1.30 -8.19
CA LEU A 361 -22.66 -0.76 -8.48
C LEU A 361 -23.66 -1.85 -8.88
N GLU A 362 -23.23 -2.85 -9.66
CA GLU A 362 -24.07 -4.01 -10.05
C GLU A 362 -24.39 -4.91 -8.85
N ALA A 363 -23.67 -4.77 -7.73
CA ALA A 363 -23.95 -5.48 -6.47
C ALA A 363 -24.94 -4.72 -5.58
N GLY A 364 -25.63 -3.68 -6.08
CA GLY A 364 -26.66 -2.94 -5.35
C GLY A 364 -26.16 -1.67 -4.65
N PHE A 365 -25.04 -1.11 -5.10
CA PHE A 365 -24.54 0.18 -4.65
C PHE A 365 -24.92 1.30 -5.62
N SER A 366 -25.07 2.51 -5.09
CA SER A 366 -25.28 3.73 -5.86
C SER A 366 -24.33 4.83 -5.43
N GLN A 367 -23.92 5.68 -6.38
CA GLN A 367 -23.11 6.86 -6.15
C GLN A 367 -23.94 8.10 -6.52
N ARG A 368 -24.05 9.05 -5.60
CA ARG A 368 -24.76 10.31 -5.83
C ARG A 368 -24.16 11.45 -4.99
N GLY A 369 -24.01 12.62 -5.59
CA GLY A 369 -23.67 13.87 -4.92
C GLY A 369 -24.90 14.66 -4.50
N GLU A 370 -24.69 15.94 -4.20
CA GLU A 370 -25.74 16.92 -3.96
C GLU A 370 -26.01 17.76 -5.23
N PRO A 371 -27.19 18.40 -5.34
CA PRO A 371 -27.42 19.36 -6.41
C PRO A 371 -26.64 20.66 -6.16
N LEU A 372 -26.41 21.42 -7.22
CA LEU A 372 -25.65 22.70 -7.21
C LEU A 372 -24.14 22.51 -6.98
N SER A 373 -23.60 21.39 -7.49
CA SER A 373 -22.16 21.17 -7.59
C SER A 373 -21.50 22.19 -8.51
N LEU A 374 -20.41 22.82 -8.05
CA LEU A 374 -19.48 23.56 -8.90
C LEU A 374 -18.44 22.65 -9.54
N GLN A 375 -17.87 21.73 -8.75
CA GLN A 375 -16.82 20.82 -9.21
C GLN A 375 -16.92 19.51 -8.45
N THR A 376 -16.55 18.42 -9.13
CA THR A 376 -16.54 17.08 -8.54
C THR A 376 -15.25 16.34 -8.85
N ALA A 377 -14.84 15.44 -7.96
CA ALA A 377 -13.77 14.48 -8.21
C ALA A 377 -14.20 13.09 -7.72
N LEU A 378 -13.94 12.06 -8.52
CA LEU A 378 -14.12 10.66 -8.15
C LEU A 378 -12.79 10.05 -7.73
N SER A 379 -12.83 9.21 -6.70
CA SER A 379 -11.66 8.44 -6.31
C SER A 379 -11.28 7.42 -7.40
N PRO A 380 -9.98 7.05 -7.52
CA PRO A 380 -9.54 6.06 -8.51
C PRO A 380 -10.20 4.68 -8.37
N THR A 381 -10.69 4.33 -7.18
CA THR A 381 -11.42 3.09 -6.90
C THR A 381 -12.92 3.23 -7.17
N SER A 382 -13.42 4.46 -7.34
CA SER A 382 -14.83 4.81 -7.52
C SER A 382 -15.74 4.49 -6.33
N PHE A 383 -15.16 4.46 -5.12
CA PHE A 383 -15.90 4.27 -3.86
C PHE A 383 -16.22 5.61 -3.17
N SER A 384 -15.67 6.72 -3.67
CA SER A 384 -15.87 8.06 -3.12
C SER A 384 -16.04 9.08 -4.24
N LEU A 385 -17.01 9.98 -4.04
CA LEU A 385 -17.17 11.22 -4.77
C LEU A 385 -16.93 12.38 -3.80
N VAL A 386 -16.16 13.36 -4.22
CA VAL A 386 -15.96 14.62 -3.50
C VAL A 386 -16.53 15.74 -4.35
N GLU A 387 -17.27 16.65 -3.72
CA GLU A 387 -17.98 17.72 -4.38
C GLU A 387 -17.67 19.06 -3.72
N MET A 388 -17.47 20.10 -4.52
CA MET A 388 -17.41 21.49 -4.08
C MET A 388 -18.72 22.18 -4.43
N LEU A 389 -19.41 22.70 -3.41
CA LEU A 389 -20.68 23.42 -3.53
C LEU A 389 -20.47 24.90 -3.85
N GLU A 390 -21.54 25.61 -4.21
CA GLU A 390 -21.53 27.06 -4.48
C GLU A 390 -21.01 27.92 -3.31
N ASP A 391 -21.13 27.43 -2.07
CA ASP A 391 -20.60 28.11 -0.88
C ASP A 391 -19.11 27.83 -0.62
N GLY A 392 -18.43 27.13 -1.53
CA GLY A 392 -17.03 26.73 -1.44
C GLY A 392 -16.78 25.56 -0.47
N LYS A 393 -17.82 25.00 0.17
CA LYS A 393 -17.63 23.84 1.06
C LYS A 393 -17.42 22.57 0.25
N ILE A 394 -16.49 21.76 0.74
CA ILE A 394 -16.19 20.44 0.19
C ILE A 394 -16.99 19.38 0.96
N LYS A 395 -17.72 18.54 0.23
CA LYS A 395 -18.50 17.41 0.77
C LYS A 395 -18.02 16.08 0.23
N TRP A 396 -18.12 15.05 1.07
CA TRP A 396 -17.78 13.68 0.73
C TRP A 396 -19.05 12.85 0.58
N HIS A 397 -19.14 12.13 -0.52
CA HIS A 397 -20.25 11.27 -0.85
C HIS A 397 -19.72 9.85 -1.09
N PRO A 398 -19.77 8.96 -0.08
CA PRO A 398 -19.44 7.55 -0.27
C PRO A 398 -20.48 6.84 -1.16
N ILE A 399 -20.08 5.75 -1.82
CA ILE A 399 -21.08 4.83 -2.38
C ILE A 399 -21.95 4.25 -1.26
N ASN A 400 -23.24 4.06 -1.54
CA ASN A 400 -24.19 3.52 -0.56
C ASN A 400 -24.90 2.28 -1.09
N TYR A 401 -25.02 1.26 -0.25
CA TYR A 401 -25.81 0.08 -0.55
C TYR A 401 -27.30 0.41 -0.43
N THR A 402 -28.07 0.20 -1.50
CA THR A 402 -29.48 0.62 -1.58
C THR A 402 -30.46 -0.52 -1.81
N LEU A 403 -29.98 -1.74 -2.08
CA LEU A 403 -30.83 -2.87 -2.42
C LEU A 403 -31.63 -3.44 -1.23
N ALA A 404 -31.10 -3.34 -0.01
CA ALA A 404 -31.75 -3.75 1.22
C ALA A 404 -31.12 -3.04 2.44
N ASP A 405 -31.77 -3.11 3.60
CA ASP A 405 -31.08 -2.82 4.86
C ASP A 405 -29.93 -3.83 5.00
N PRO A 406 -28.67 -3.39 5.25
CA PRO A 406 -27.57 -4.28 5.58
C PRO A 406 -27.98 -5.36 6.57
N ALA A 407 -28.78 -5.05 7.61
CA ALA A 407 -29.24 -6.01 8.61
C ALA A 407 -30.00 -7.22 8.01
N THR A 408 -30.80 -7.02 6.97
CA THR A 408 -31.67 -8.04 6.35
C THR A 408 -31.13 -8.62 5.04
N MET A 409 -29.89 -8.28 4.69
CA MET A 409 -29.21 -8.75 3.47
C MET A 409 -29.12 -10.28 3.39
N THR A 410 -29.40 -10.83 2.21
CA THR A 410 -29.26 -12.27 1.89
C THR A 410 -27.80 -12.66 1.67
N ASP A 411 -27.49 -13.96 1.81
CA ASP A 411 -26.14 -14.49 1.55
C ASP A 411 -25.68 -14.26 0.10
N ALA A 412 -26.60 -14.35 -0.86
CA ALA A 412 -26.29 -14.08 -2.27
C ALA A 412 -25.89 -12.63 -2.51
N GLN A 413 -26.59 -11.69 -1.88
CA GLN A 413 -26.24 -10.27 -1.92
C GLN A 413 -24.88 -10.06 -1.23
N LEU A 414 -24.66 -10.61 -0.03
CA LEU A 414 -23.41 -10.46 0.70
C LEU A 414 -22.22 -11.00 -0.10
N SER A 415 -22.40 -12.15 -0.76
CA SER A 415 -21.39 -12.74 -1.62
C SER A 415 -21.06 -11.85 -2.83
N ALA A 416 -22.06 -11.19 -3.43
CA ALA A 416 -21.83 -10.24 -4.53
C ALA A 416 -21.05 -9.00 -4.07
N VAL A 417 -21.37 -8.48 -2.88
CA VAL A 417 -20.64 -7.36 -2.28
C VAL A 417 -19.20 -7.74 -1.98
N VAL A 418 -18.97 -8.91 -1.39
CA VAL A 418 -17.62 -9.45 -1.17
C VAL A 418 -16.86 -9.57 -2.50
N ALA A 419 -17.51 -10.03 -3.57
CA ALA A 419 -16.87 -10.16 -4.87
C ALA A 419 -16.47 -8.81 -5.48
N GLY A 420 -17.38 -7.83 -5.46
CA GLY A 420 -17.12 -6.48 -5.97
C GLY A 420 -16.00 -5.77 -5.18
N ILE A 421 -16.02 -5.85 -3.85
CA ILE A 421 -14.97 -5.28 -2.99
C ILE A 421 -13.63 -6.00 -3.24
N THR A 422 -13.64 -7.32 -3.42
CA THR A 422 -12.43 -8.10 -3.72
C THR A 422 -11.80 -7.66 -5.04
N ALA A 423 -12.58 -7.51 -6.12
CA ALA A 423 -12.08 -7.05 -7.41
C ALA A 423 -11.52 -5.62 -7.32
N ALA A 424 -12.24 -4.70 -6.67
CA ALA A 424 -11.79 -3.32 -6.46
C ALA A 424 -10.48 -3.26 -5.66
N THR A 425 -10.39 -4.03 -4.57
CA THR A 425 -9.19 -4.12 -3.73
C THR A 425 -8.01 -4.69 -4.51
N ALA A 426 -8.21 -5.78 -5.26
CA ALA A 426 -7.16 -6.41 -6.05
C ALA A 426 -6.60 -5.44 -7.11
N ASN A 427 -7.48 -4.71 -7.80
CA ASN A 427 -7.07 -3.67 -8.74
C ASN A 427 -6.27 -2.54 -8.05
N ALA A 428 -6.74 -2.03 -6.92
CA ALA A 428 -6.04 -0.99 -6.15
C ALA A 428 -4.65 -1.45 -5.69
N VAL A 429 -4.52 -2.70 -5.23
CA VAL A 429 -3.24 -3.28 -4.83
C VAL A 429 -2.27 -3.39 -6.00
N THR A 430 -2.74 -3.85 -7.16
CA THR A 430 -1.89 -3.99 -8.36
C THR A 430 -1.47 -2.64 -8.94
N SER A 431 -2.32 -1.62 -8.87
CA SER A 431 -2.00 -0.25 -9.30
C SER A 431 -1.25 0.56 -8.25
N SER A 432 -0.98 0.00 -7.07
CA SER A 432 -0.41 0.71 -5.90
C SER A 432 -1.23 1.96 -5.51
N SER A 433 -2.55 1.92 -5.73
CA SER A 433 -3.49 2.96 -5.37
C SER A 433 -3.92 2.86 -3.91
N ASN A 434 -4.42 3.96 -3.35
CA ASN A 434 -5.06 3.92 -2.04
C ASN A 434 -6.37 3.10 -2.10
N MET A 435 -6.71 2.43 -0.99
CA MET A 435 -7.94 1.64 -0.79
C MET A 435 -8.72 2.08 0.47
N ASP A 436 -8.36 3.23 1.07
CA ASP A 436 -8.96 3.68 2.33
C ASP A 436 -10.47 3.95 2.20
N ASP A 437 -10.93 4.37 1.02
CA ASP A 437 -12.35 4.50 0.70
C ASP A 437 -13.05 3.15 0.59
N ILE A 438 -12.44 2.15 -0.06
CA ILE A 438 -12.92 0.77 -0.06
C ILE A 438 -13.08 0.26 1.38
N LEU A 439 -12.10 0.51 2.24
CA LEU A 439 -12.15 0.11 3.65
C LEU A 439 -13.26 0.81 4.42
N ALA A 440 -13.47 2.11 4.19
CA ALA A 440 -14.56 2.87 4.80
C ALA A 440 -15.93 2.27 4.47
N ILE A 441 -16.15 1.86 3.22
CA ILE A 441 -17.39 1.18 2.82
C ILE A 441 -17.46 -0.24 3.39
N ALA A 442 -16.40 -1.04 3.27
CA ALA A 442 -16.37 -2.41 3.77
C ALA A 442 -16.61 -2.50 5.29
N ARG A 443 -16.20 -1.48 6.04
CA ARG A 443 -16.44 -1.38 7.49
C ARG A 443 -17.93 -1.39 7.85
N THR A 444 -18.82 -0.92 6.98
CA THR A 444 -20.27 -0.97 7.22
C THR A 444 -20.80 -2.41 7.30
N PHE A 445 -20.06 -3.38 6.75
CA PHE A 445 -20.39 -4.81 6.78
C PHE A 445 -19.57 -5.60 7.80
N SER A 446 -18.69 -4.98 8.59
CA SER A 446 -17.77 -5.71 9.48
C SER A 446 -18.46 -6.52 10.58
N HIS A 447 -19.70 -6.15 10.94
CA HIS A 447 -20.52 -6.85 11.92
C HIS A 447 -21.25 -8.07 11.34
N LYS A 448 -21.21 -8.27 10.01
CA LYS A 448 -21.84 -9.43 9.36
C LYS A 448 -21.01 -10.67 9.56
N ASP A 449 -21.69 -11.75 9.95
CA ASP A 449 -21.03 -13.03 10.15
C ASP A 449 -20.29 -13.44 8.87
N ARG A 450 -19.06 -13.94 9.04
CA ARG A 450 -18.15 -14.39 7.98
C ARG A 450 -17.75 -13.36 6.92
N PHE A 451 -18.25 -12.12 6.92
CA PHE A 451 -17.89 -11.12 5.88
C PHE A 451 -16.38 -10.96 5.73
N THR A 452 -15.69 -10.66 6.84
CA THR A 452 -14.24 -10.50 6.89
C THR A 452 -13.51 -11.76 6.43
N ALA A 453 -13.96 -12.94 6.87
CA ALA A 453 -13.33 -14.21 6.51
C ALA A 453 -13.53 -14.51 5.01
N ASN A 454 -14.74 -14.32 4.48
CA ASN A 454 -15.05 -14.53 3.06
C ASN A 454 -14.23 -13.60 2.18
N TRP A 455 -14.16 -12.31 2.51
CA TRP A 455 -13.35 -11.34 1.78
C TRP A 455 -11.86 -11.72 1.79
N MET A 456 -11.30 -12.12 2.94
CA MET A 456 -9.90 -12.56 2.98
C MET A 456 -9.66 -13.84 2.17
N ASN A 457 -10.57 -14.81 2.21
CA ASN A 457 -10.48 -16.02 1.39
C ASN A 457 -10.52 -15.71 -0.12
N GLU A 458 -11.40 -14.81 -0.53
CA GLU A 458 -11.53 -14.36 -1.92
C GLU A 458 -10.27 -13.63 -2.38
N LEU A 459 -9.78 -12.68 -1.58
CA LEU A 459 -8.63 -11.85 -1.91
C LEU A 459 -7.33 -12.67 -1.99
N VAL A 460 -7.10 -13.59 -1.04
CA VAL A 460 -5.96 -14.51 -1.07
C VAL A 460 -6.00 -15.42 -2.29
N ARG A 461 -7.19 -15.91 -2.67
CA ARG A 461 -7.39 -16.76 -3.85
C ARG A 461 -7.13 -15.99 -5.15
N LEU A 462 -7.67 -14.78 -5.27
CA LEU A 462 -7.56 -13.94 -6.47
C LEU A 462 -6.12 -13.50 -6.74
N LEU A 463 -5.47 -12.93 -5.72
CA LEU A 463 -4.10 -12.42 -5.84
C LEU A 463 -3.03 -13.51 -5.67
N LYS A 464 -3.44 -14.75 -5.37
CA LYS A 464 -2.55 -15.90 -5.07
C LYS A 464 -1.55 -15.55 -3.95
N ILE A 465 -2.04 -14.92 -2.90
CA ILE A 465 -1.20 -14.45 -1.78
C ILE A 465 -0.61 -15.66 -1.08
N THR A 466 0.72 -15.70 -0.96
CA THR A 466 1.40 -16.72 -0.16
C THR A 466 1.10 -16.49 1.31
N VAL A 467 0.41 -17.45 1.93
CA VAL A 467 0.08 -17.45 3.37
C VAL A 467 0.73 -18.60 4.12
N ASP A 468 1.14 -19.64 3.42
CA ASP A 468 1.87 -20.79 3.95
C ASP A 468 3.38 -20.49 3.97
N TYR A 469 3.95 -20.48 5.17
CA TYR A 469 5.39 -20.36 5.43
C TYR A 469 5.88 -21.51 6.32
N SER A 470 5.19 -22.65 6.29
CA SER A 470 5.53 -23.84 7.10
C SER A 470 6.79 -24.56 6.57
N GLU A 471 7.02 -24.48 5.25
CA GLU A 471 8.24 -24.95 4.61
C GLU A 471 9.40 -23.95 4.76
N GLU A 472 10.63 -24.43 4.59
CA GLU A 472 11.85 -23.61 4.65
C GLU A 472 11.92 -22.61 3.49
N THR A 473 11.20 -21.51 3.66
CA THR A 473 11.27 -20.35 2.78
C THR A 473 12.21 -19.32 3.41
N PRO A 474 13.06 -18.63 2.64
CA PRO A 474 13.85 -17.52 3.16
C PRO A 474 12.94 -16.51 3.87
N HIS A 475 13.24 -16.18 5.12
CA HIS A 475 12.43 -15.27 5.94
C HIS A 475 12.17 -13.90 5.29
N ASP A 476 13.05 -13.46 4.40
CA ASP A 476 12.89 -12.24 3.61
C ASP A 476 11.65 -12.26 2.70
N HIS A 477 11.17 -13.44 2.27
CA HIS A 477 9.97 -13.55 1.44
C HIS A 477 8.72 -13.11 2.19
N LEU A 478 8.57 -13.50 3.46
CA LEU A 478 7.46 -13.07 4.31
C LEU A 478 7.53 -11.56 4.56
N ILE A 479 8.71 -11.04 4.90
CA ILE A 479 8.92 -9.62 5.17
C ILE A 479 8.58 -8.78 3.93
N ARG A 480 8.95 -9.24 2.73
CA ARG A 480 8.69 -8.55 1.45
C ARG A 480 7.28 -8.79 0.89
N ASN A 481 6.47 -9.66 1.49
CA ASN A 481 5.11 -9.92 1.04
C ASN A 481 4.17 -8.74 1.38
N HIS A 482 4.13 -7.74 0.49
CA HIS A 482 3.27 -6.57 0.64
C HIS A 482 1.77 -6.91 0.55
N GLN A 483 1.38 -7.91 -0.24
CA GLN A 483 -0.02 -8.33 -0.34
C GLN A 483 -0.53 -8.90 0.99
N MET A 484 0.31 -9.67 1.70
CA MET A 484 -0.02 -10.13 3.05
C MET A 484 -0.11 -8.95 4.05
N GLN A 485 0.78 -7.96 3.95
CA GLN A 485 0.67 -6.73 4.75
C GLN A 485 -0.70 -6.05 4.54
N ILE A 486 -1.21 -6.03 3.31
CA ILE A 486 -2.55 -5.51 3.00
C ILE A 486 -3.65 -6.35 3.66
N CYS A 487 -3.57 -7.69 3.65
CA CYS A 487 -4.53 -8.53 4.37
C CYS A 487 -4.57 -8.20 5.87
N PHE A 488 -3.41 -8.08 6.52
CA PHE A 488 -3.34 -7.66 7.92
C PHE A 488 -3.87 -6.25 8.13
N SER A 489 -3.62 -5.35 7.20
CA SER A 489 -4.15 -3.98 7.24
C SER A 489 -5.68 -3.97 7.25
N ILE A 490 -6.31 -4.78 6.40
CA ILE A 490 -7.76 -4.94 6.32
C ILE A 490 -8.30 -5.55 7.62
N LEU A 491 -7.71 -6.66 8.09
CA LEU A 491 -8.10 -7.31 9.35
C LEU A 491 -8.00 -6.36 10.55
N GLN A 492 -6.90 -5.60 10.63
CA GLN A 492 -6.71 -4.61 11.69
C GLN A 492 -7.81 -3.55 11.62
N HIS A 493 -8.06 -2.99 10.43
CA HIS A 493 -9.06 -1.93 10.24
C HIS A 493 -10.47 -2.40 10.61
N LEU A 494 -10.92 -3.55 10.10
CA LEU A 494 -12.30 -4.03 10.30
C LEU A 494 -12.60 -4.37 11.77
N GLY A 495 -11.64 -4.93 12.50
CA GLY A 495 -11.83 -5.26 13.92
C GLY A 495 -11.39 -4.18 14.91
N TRP A 496 -10.93 -3.01 14.44
CA TRP A 496 -10.62 -1.86 15.31
C TRP A 496 -11.89 -1.08 15.62
N ARG A 497 -12.25 -0.91 16.90
CA ARG A 497 -13.51 -0.28 17.35
C ARG A 497 -13.31 1.08 18.05
N GLY A 498 -12.08 1.56 18.09
CA GLY A 498 -11.67 2.75 18.84
C GLY A 498 -10.46 2.46 19.72
N GLU A 499 -9.81 3.50 20.22
CA GLU A 499 -8.57 3.37 21.00
C GLU A 499 -8.77 2.69 22.37
N TYR A 500 -9.98 2.81 22.92
CA TYR A 500 -10.35 2.32 24.25
C TYR A 500 -11.52 1.34 24.18
N GLN A 501 -11.58 0.59 23.09
CA GLN A 501 -12.57 -0.46 22.86
C GLN A 501 -11.82 -1.75 22.53
N PRO A 502 -12.34 -2.91 22.97
CA PRO A 502 -11.68 -4.18 22.70
C PRO A 502 -11.60 -4.44 21.20
N ARG A 503 -10.43 -4.93 20.75
CA ARG A 503 -10.24 -5.34 19.36
C ARG A 503 -10.72 -6.76 19.15
N ASP A 504 -11.21 -7.03 17.95
CA ASP A 504 -11.56 -8.39 17.55
C ASP A 504 -10.32 -9.27 17.41
N PHE A 505 -10.48 -10.57 17.62
CA PHE A 505 -9.40 -11.57 17.63
C PHE A 505 -8.42 -11.42 16.46
N SER A 506 -8.93 -11.44 15.23
CA SER A 506 -8.10 -11.35 14.02
C SER A 506 -7.46 -9.96 13.85
N SER A 507 -8.09 -8.88 14.37
CA SER A 507 -7.52 -7.53 14.37
C SER A 507 -6.38 -7.39 15.38
N LYS A 508 -6.52 -7.99 16.57
CA LYS A 508 -5.46 -8.08 17.58
C LYS A 508 -4.24 -8.82 17.04
N LEU A 509 -4.45 -9.97 16.41
CA LEU A 509 -3.40 -10.74 15.73
C LEU A 509 -2.72 -9.93 14.62
N ALA A 510 -3.51 -9.28 13.75
CA ALA A 510 -3.01 -8.47 12.66
C ALA A 510 -2.20 -7.24 13.13
N MET A 511 -2.63 -6.60 14.23
CA MET A 511 -1.91 -5.48 14.84
C MET A 511 -0.50 -5.90 15.27
N ILE A 512 -0.39 -7.01 16.00
CA ILE A 512 0.93 -7.55 16.41
C ILE A 512 1.77 -7.87 15.18
N MET A 513 1.19 -8.50 14.15
CA MET A 513 1.89 -8.86 12.93
C MET A 513 2.46 -7.66 12.16
N LEU A 514 1.67 -6.60 12.01
CA LEU A 514 2.13 -5.38 11.36
C LEU A 514 3.25 -4.70 12.15
N ASN A 515 3.17 -4.71 13.47
CA ASN A 515 4.19 -4.15 14.35
C ASN A 515 5.49 -4.97 14.34
N LEU A 516 5.40 -6.30 14.41
CA LEU A 516 6.52 -7.24 14.27
C LEU A 516 7.25 -7.04 12.94
N ARG A 517 6.50 -7.02 11.83
CA ARG A 517 7.06 -6.79 10.49
C ARG A 517 7.80 -5.45 10.43
N ASN A 518 7.18 -4.40 10.97
CA ASN A 518 7.77 -3.06 11.00
C ASN A 518 9.10 -3.05 11.77
N ILE A 519 9.13 -3.62 12.98
CA ILE A 519 10.34 -3.69 13.82
C ILE A 519 11.47 -4.44 13.10
N VAL A 520 11.17 -5.58 12.48
CA VAL A 520 12.17 -6.34 11.72
C VAL A 520 12.74 -5.50 10.58
N ILE A 521 11.90 -4.77 9.84
CA ILE A 521 12.34 -3.90 8.74
C ILE A 521 13.22 -2.76 9.24
N ILE A 522 12.80 -2.02 10.27
CA ILE A 522 13.54 -0.86 10.80
C ILE A 522 14.93 -1.30 11.28
N ILE A 523 15.01 -2.36 12.11
CA ILE A 523 16.29 -2.85 12.62
C ILE A 523 17.17 -3.32 11.46
N THR A 524 16.60 -4.08 10.50
CA THR A 524 17.35 -4.61 9.35
C THR A 524 17.92 -3.49 8.47
N ILE A 525 17.15 -2.44 8.20
CA ILE A 525 17.60 -1.31 7.38
C ILE A 525 18.67 -0.53 8.13
N ALA A 526 18.44 -0.17 9.39
CA ALA A 526 19.40 0.60 10.18
C ALA A 526 20.74 -0.14 10.31
N SER A 527 20.73 -1.46 10.54
CA SER A 527 21.94 -2.26 10.75
C SER A 527 22.73 -2.61 9.48
N ASN A 528 22.07 -2.67 8.30
CA ASN A 528 22.72 -3.11 7.06
C ASN A 528 22.98 -1.98 6.05
N THR A 529 22.62 -0.73 6.39
CA THR A 529 22.86 0.40 5.49
C THR A 529 24.32 0.79 5.49
N ASN A 530 24.94 0.79 4.31
CA ASN A 530 26.31 1.28 4.10
C ASN A 530 26.38 2.80 4.31
N ALA A 531 27.60 3.30 4.56
CA ALA A 531 27.85 4.72 4.84
C ALA A 531 27.18 5.65 3.80
N LEU A 532 26.32 6.56 4.27
CA LEU A 532 25.57 7.50 3.43
C LEU A 532 26.47 8.70 3.10
N ARG A 533 26.85 8.89 1.81
CA ARG A 533 27.64 10.04 1.26
C ARG A 533 28.45 10.80 2.32
N GLY A 534 29.31 10.08 3.05
CA GLY A 534 29.93 10.52 4.29
C GLY A 534 30.23 9.30 5.16
N ALA A 535 31.33 9.29 5.91
CA ALA A 535 31.91 8.10 6.55
C ALA A 535 31.09 7.49 7.72
N THR A 536 29.80 7.77 7.84
CA THR A 536 28.96 7.35 8.98
C THR A 536 27.72 6.57 8.50
N THR A 537 27.27 5.67 9.35
CA THR A 537 26.10 4.80 9.14
C THR A 537 24.95 5.23 10.06
N PRO A 538 23.71 4.75 9.83
CA PRO A 538 22.62 5.01 10.77
C PRO A 538 22.90 4.54 12.21
N MET A 539 23.76 3.54 12.38
CA MET A 539 24.15 3.02 13.70
C MET A 539 25.13 3.95 14.46
N ASP A 540 25.61 5.00 13.82
CA ASP A 540 26.41 6.07 14.43
C ASP A 540 25.55 7.26 14.90
N ASP A 541 24.24 7.24 14.64
CA ASP A 541 23.28 8.27 15.07
C ASP A 541 22.58 7.85 16.38
N PRO A 542 22.72 8.62 17.48
CA PRO A 542 22.10 8.28 18.76
C PRO A 542 20.57 8.26 18.71
N ASP A 543 19.91 9.06 17.86
CA ASP A 543 18.46 9.06 17.75
C ASP A 543 17.94 7.80 17.08
N VAL A 544 18.67 7.29 16.07
CA VAL A 544 18.38 6.01 15.43
C VAL A 544 18.52 4.89 16.45
N VAL A 545 19.64 4.81 17.18
CA VAL A 545 19.86 3.77 18.19
C VAL A 545 18.82 3.84 19.32
N ASN A 546 18.39 5.03 19.73
CA ASN A 546 17.32 5.20 20.70
C ASN A 546 15.95 4.70 20.20
N ALA A 547 15.62 4.92 18.92
CA ALA A 547 14.41 4.37 18.32
C ALA A 547 14.46 2.83 18.25
N LEU A 548 15.64 2.27 17.93
CA LEU A 548 15.87 0.83 17.96
C LEU A 548 15.77 0.25 19.38
N ALA A 549 16.18 1.01 20.41
CA ALA A 549 16.05 0.58 21.80
C ALA A 549 14.59 0.38 22.20
N GLY A 550 13.69 1.29 21.82
CA GLY A 550 12.25 1.10 22.06
C GLY A 550 11.67 -0.06 21.24
N CYS A 551 12.07 -0.22 19.97
CA CYS A 551 11.71 -1.41 19.18
C CYS A 551 12.16 -2.72 19.85
N CYS A 552 13.36 -2.72 20.44
CA CYS A 552 13.90 -3.86 21.17
C CYS A 552 13.12 -4.15 22.45
N LYS A 553 12.78 -3.12 23.23
CA LYS A 553 11.91 -3.24 24.42
C LYS A 553 10.57 -3.86 24.06
N TRP A 554 9.90 -3.32 23.04
CA TRP A 554 8.62 -3.86 22.56
C TRP A 554 8.74 -5.33 22.14
N ALA A 555 9.81 -5.70 21.44
CA ALA A 555 10.03 -7.08 21.00
C ALA A 555 10.27 -8.05 22.18
N VAL A 556 11.07 -7.64 23.18
CA VAL A 556 11.32 -8.43 24.40
C VAL A 556 10.06 -8.59 25.24
N ASP A 557 9.26 -7.52 25.38
CA ASP A 557 7.97 -7.55 26.08
C ASP A 557 6.99 -8.48 25.37
N LEU A 558 6.96 -8.47 24.04
CA LEU A 558 6.11 -9.37 23.27
C LEU A 558 6.47 -10.84 23.51
N LEU A 559 7.76 -11.19 23.52
CA LEU A 559 8.19 -12.56 23.83
C LEU A 559 7.76 -12.97 25.24
N SER A 560 7.86 -12.05 26.20
CA SER A 560 7.47 -12.27 27.59
C SER A 560 5.96 -12.46 27.72
N TRP A 561 5.16 -11.56 27.14
CA TRP A 561 3.70 -11.64 27.11
C TRP A 561 3.19 -12.90 26.40
N LEU A 562 3.83 -13.28 25.29
CA LEU A 562 3.47 -14.49 24.55
C LEU A 562 3.71 -15.74 25.40
N CYS A 563 4.84 -15.83 26.10
CA CYS A 563 5.11 -16.95 27.01
C CYS A 563 4.15 -16.94 28.21
N ASP A 564 3.90 -15.79 28.82
CA ASP A 564 2.96 -15.64 29.93
C ASP A 564 1.54 -16.13 29.55
N SER A 565 1.05 -15.71 28.39
CA SER A 565 -0.25 -16.11 27.85
C SER A 565 -0.30 -17.61 27.55
N LEU A 566 0.78 -18.18 26.98
CA LEU A 566 0.88 -19.62 26.73
C LEU A 566 0.96 -20.43 28.04
N PHE A 567 1.63 -19.92 29.09
CA PHE A 567 1.67 -20.56 30.40
C PHE A 567 0.32 -20.49 31.12
N CYS A 568 -0.40 -19.39 30.98
CA CYS A 568 -1.78 -19.29 31.47
C CYS A 568 -2.70 -20.33 30.79
N LEU A 569 -2.53 -20.57 29.48
CA LEU A 569 -3.23 -21.67 28.79
C LEU A 569 -2.75 -23.05 29.25
N LEU A 570 -1.45 -23.22 29.50
CA LEU A 570 -0.87 -24.46 30.01
C LEU A 570 -1.50 -24.88 31.36
N ASP A 571 -1.71 -23.91 32.26
CA ASP A 571 -2.25 -24.13 33.61
C ASP A 571 -3.79 -24.12 33.67
N ASP A 572 -4.48 -23.77 32.58
CA ASP A 572 -5.95 -23.75 32.49
C ASP A 572 -6.53 -25.17 32.36
N SER A 573 -7.18 -25.64 33.43
CA SER A 573 -7.78 -26.98 33.50
C SER A 573 -8.87 -27.26 32.45
N LYS A 574 -9.71 -26.26 32.11
CA LYS A 574 -10.77 -26.40 31.10
C LYS A 574 -10.15 -26.44 29.71
N PHE A 575 -9.14 -25.62 29.46
CA PHE A 575 -8.39 -25.67 28.21
C PHE A 575 -7.68 -27.02 28.03
N LYS A 576 -7.08 -27.55 29.11
CA LYS A 576 -6.43 -28.87 29.11
C LYS A 576 -7.38 -30.00 28.76
N SER A 577 -8.61 -29.99 29.27
CA SER A 577 -9.59 -31.02 28.89
C SER A 577 -9.94 -30.94 27.41
N ILE A 578 -10.11 -29.73 26.86
CA ILE A 578 -10.41 -29.51 25.43
C ILE A 578 -9.27 -30.01 24.53
N VAL A 579 -8.02 -29.70 24.88
CA VAL A 579 -6.85 -30.05 24.05
C VAL A 579 -6.52 -31.54 24.15
N THR A 580 -6.65 -32.16 25.31
CA THR A 580 -6.27 -33.57 25.51
C THR A 580 -7.34 -34.57 25.08
N ASN A 581 -8.60 -34.14 24.97
CA ASN A 581 -9.71 -34.97 24.49
C ASN A 581 -10.01 -34.71 23.00
N PRO A 582 -9.74 -35.66 22.08
CA PRO A 582 -10.01 -35.50 20.66
C PRO A 582 -11.46 -35.14 20.32
N ALA A 583 -12.43 -35.60 21.12
CA ALA A 583 -13.85 -35.31 20.91
C ALA A 583 -14.21 -33.83 21.20
N GLN A 584 -13.40 -33.14 22.02
CA GLN A 584 -13.63 -31.74 22.40
C GLN A 584 -12.79 -30.75 21.60
N PHE A 585 -11.82 -31.22 20.81
CA PHE A 585 -10.86 -30.35 20.11
C PHE A 585 -11.52 -29.33 19.17
N SER A 586 -12.70 -29.63 18.62
CA SER A 586 -13.48 -28.68 17.81
C SER A 586 -13.92 -27.43 18.59
N GLN A 587 -13.98 -27.50 19.92
CA GLN A 587 -14.34 -26.38 20.80
C GLN A 587 -13.15 -25.45 21.09
N LEU A 588 -11.91 -25.85 20.74
CA LEU A 588 -10.67 -25.11 21.01
C LEU A 588 -10.76 -23.65 20.58
N THR A 589 -11.13 -23.40 19.34
CA THR A 589 -11.18 -22.04 18.80
C THR A 589 -12.32 -21.23 19.41
N GLY A 590 -13.48 -21.84 19.66
CA GLY A 590 -14.57 -21.17 20.35
C GLY A 590 -14.14 -20.66 21.73
N TYR A 591 -13.39 -21.47 22.48
CA TYR A 591 -12.85 -21.10 23.78
C TYR A 591 -11.84 -19.94 23.71
N LEU A 592 -10.93 -19.97 22.73
CA LEU A 592 -9.94 -18.91 22.54
C LEU A 592 -10.57 -17.59 22.06
N LEU A 593 -11.57 -17.66 21.18
CA LEU A 593 -12.33 -16.50 20.72
C LEU A 593 -13.11 -15.84 21.87
N GLU A 594 -13.74 -16.63 22.74
CA GLU A 594 -14.47 -16.14 23.93
C GLU A 594 -13.54 -15.33 24.85
N LYS A 595 -12.30 -15.78 25.04
CA LYS A 595 -11.29 -15.09 25.85
C LYS A 595 -10.50 -14.02 25.10
N ASN A 596 -10.68 -13.88 23.78
CA ASN A 596 -9.84 -13.06 22.91
C ASN A 596 -8.32 -13.34 23.07
N GLU A 597 -7.99 -14.63 23.21
CA GLU A 597 -6.63 -15.14 23.47
C GLU A 597 -5.98 -15.66 22.18
N ILE A 598 -4.99 -14.93 21.67
CA ILE A 598 -4.38 -15.17 20.36
C ILE A 598 -3.03 -15.91 20.42
N ALA A 599 -2.45 -16.13 21.61
CA ALA A 599 -1.10 -16.64 21.80
C ALA A 599 -0.87 -18.00 21.11
N LEU A 600 -1.83 -18.91 21.22
CA LEU A 600 -1.74 -20.22 20.56
C LEU A 600 -1.74 -20.06 19.03
N HIS A 601 -2.64 -19.25 18.48
CA HIS A 601 -2.71 -19.00 17.04
C HIS A 601 -1.43 -18.33 16.51
N MET A 602 -0.77 -17.49 17.31
CA MET A 602 0.52 -16.87 16.94
C MET A 602 1.63 -17.91 16.74
N VAL A 603 1.69 -18.96 17.55
CA VAL A 603 2.72 -20.01 17.39
C VAL A 603 2.31 -21.10 16.39
N LEU A 604 1.00 -21.31 16.16
CA LEU A 604 0.50 -22.29 15.19
C LEU A 604 0.45 -21.78 13.75
N SER A 605 0.09 -20.52 13.53
CA SER A 605 0.10 -19.94 12.17
C SER A 605 1.52 -19.75 11.68
N SER A 606 1.85 -20.34 10.53
CA SER A 606 3.19 -20.28 9.95
C SER A 606 3.64 -18.85 9.63
N SER A 607 2.75 -18.00 9.15
CA SER A 607 3.06 -16.59 8.86
C SER A 607 3.53 -15.82 10.10
N VAL A 608 2.97 -16.11 11.27
CA VAL A 608 3.34 -15.46 12.54
C VAL A 608 4.57 -16.12 13.14
N ARG A 609 4.56 -17.46 13.27
CA ARG A 609 5.68 -18.26 13.79
C ARG A 609 6.98 -17.96 13.06
N THR A 610 6.95 -17.91 11.72
CA THR A 610 8.13 -17.66 10.89
C THR A 610 8.66 -16.23 11.03
N LEU A 611 7.84 -15.26 11.47
CA LEU A 611 8.27 -13.88 11.74
C LEU A 611 8.89 -13.70 13.13
N LEU A 612 8.45 -14.48 14.13
CA LEU A 612 9.01 -14.46 15.49
C LEU A 612 10.49 -14.88 15.51
N GLY A 613 10.91 -15.80 14.64
CA GLY A 613 12.32 -16.21 14.51
C GLY A 613 13.28 -15.06 14.14
N PRO A 614 13.04 -14.33 13.04
CA PRO A 614 13.75 -13.08 12.72
C PRO A 614 13.79 -12.07 13.86
N VAL A 615 12.72 -11.91 14.62
CA VAL A 615 12.68 -11.00 15.78
C VAL A 615 13.69 -11.42 16.84
N CYS A 616 13.71 -12.71 17.21
CA CYS A 616 14.69 -13.24 18.15
C CYS A 616 16.13 -12.95 17.67
N ARG A 617 16.43 -13.22 16.39
CA ARG A 617 17.74 -12.93 15.80
C ARG A 617 18.11 -11.44 15.83
N ARG A 618 17.14 -10.54 15.67
CA ARG A 618 17.36 -9.08 15.72
C ARG A 618 17.60 -8.59 17.15
N ILE A 619 16.92 -9.15 18.15
CA ILE A 619 17.21 -8.89 19.56
C ILE A 619 18.66 -9.30 19.88
N THR A 620 19.06 -10.53 19.54
CA THR A 620 20.42 -11.04 19.77
C THR A 620 21.48 -10.20 19.03
N ALA A 621 21.21 -9.81 17.78
CA ALA A 621 22.13 -8.98 17.01
C ALA A 621 22.35 -7.60 17.64
N LEU A 622 21.26 -6.93 18.08
CA LEU A 622 21.36 -5.64 18.77
C LEU A 622 22.06 -5.77 20.12
N ASN A 623 21.84 -6.85 20.86
CA ASN A 623 22.57 -7.13 22.11
C ASN A 623 24.08 -7.22 21.86
N ASN A 624 24.49 -8.04 20.89
CA ASN A 624 25.90 -8.23 20.54
C ASN A 624 26.55 -6.93 20.05
N LEU A 625 25.83 -6.15 19.25
CA LEU A 625 26.32 -4.85 18.81
C LEU A 625 26.48 -3.88 19.99
N SER A 626 25.52 -3.85 20.91
CA SER A 626 25.56 -2.98 22.09
C SER A 626 26.73 -3.35 23.01
N LEU A 627 26.97 -4.64 23.25
CA LEU A 627 28.13 -5.11 24.02
C LEU A 627 29.46 -4.65 23.40
N ARG A 628 29.60 -4.80 22.08
CA ARG A 628 30.79 -4.33 21.35
C ARG A 628 30.94 -2.81 21.46
N ALA A 629 29.86 -2.06 21.26
CA ALA A 629 29.87 -0.60 21.36
C ALA A 629 30.25 -0.13 22.77
N ILE A 630 29.63 -0.68 23.81
CA ILE A 630 29.91 -0.35 25.23
C ILE A 630 31.38 -0.64 25.56
N SER A 631 31.88 -1.84 25.21
CA SER A 631 33.29 -2.21 25.45
C SER A 631 34.28 -1.28 24.75
N HIS A 632 33.93 -0.79 23.55
CA HIS A 632 34.75 0.17 22.81
C HIS A 632 34.81 1.53 23.53
N TYR A 633 33.71 2.01 24.11
CA TYR A 633 33.70 3.24 24.90
C TYR A 633 34.43 3.08 26.25
N GLU A 634 34.29 1.93 26.90
CA GLU A 634 34.97 1.60 28.17
C GLU A 634 36.49 1.47 28.00
N ALA A 635 36.96 0.82 26.93
CA ALA A 635 38.40 0.67 26.65
C ALA A 635 39.12 2.02 26.46
N ARG A 636 38.42 3.03 25.93
CA ARG A 636 38.95 4.40 25.76
C ARG A 636 38.95 5.22 27.05
N MET A 637 38.17 4.81 28.06
CA MET A 637 38.23 5.41 29.41
C MET A 637 39.55 5.05 30.10
N GLY A 638 40.05 3.82 29.92
CA GLY A 638 41.30 3.33 30.51
C GLY A 638 42.57 3.94 29.91
N THR A 639 42.53 4.46 28.68
CA THR A 639 43.70 5.04 27.99
C THR A 639 43.92 6.52 28.28
N ASN A 640 42.90 7.25 28.77
CA ASN A 640 43.03 8.66 29.17
C ASN A 640 43.54 8.84 30.63
N GLY A 641 43.80 7.75 31.36
CA GLY A 641 44.32 7.78 32.73
C GLY A 641 45.84 7.83 32.86
N SER A 642 46.60 7.64 31.78
CA SER A 642 48.08 7.74 31.79
C SER A 642 48.63 7.87 30.37
N ASN A 643 48.76 9.11 29.87
CA ASN A 643 49.94 9.55 29.12
C ASN A 643 49.81 11.03 28.73
N ASN A 644 50.40 11.89 29.57
CA ASN A 644 51.01 13.12 29.10
C ASN A 644 52.23 12.74 28.24
N ASN A 645 52.15 12.95 26.93
CA ASN A 645 53.14 13.68 26.12
C ASN A 645 53.11 13.27 24.64
N ASN A 646 53.03 14.29 23.80
CA ASN A 646 53.58 14.40 22.44
C ASN A 646 53.21 13.33 21.42
N ASN A 647 52.13 13.58 20.66
CA ASN A 647 52.27 13.60 19.21
C ASN A 647 51.17 14.45 18.54
N ALA A 648 51.61 15.41 17.74
CA ALA A 648 50.78 16.18 16.81
C ALA A 648 50.36 15.30 15.63
N ASN A 649 49.20 15.60 15.04
CA ASN A 649 48.51 14.94 13.91
C ASN A 649 47.74 13.64 14.21
N GLY A 650 46.62 13.79 14.93
CA GLY A 650 45.56 12.78 14.98
C GLY A 650 44.68 12.87 16.23
N GLY A 651 44.13 14.05 16.54
CA GLY A 651 43.17 14.17 17.64
C GLY A 651 41.94 13.27 17.43
N PRO A 652 41.37 12.65 18.48
CA PRO A 652 40.21 11.78 18.32
C PRO A 652 39.04 12.59 17.73
N PRO A 653 38.21 11.99 16.84
CA PRO A 653 37.07 12.69 16.26
C PRO A 653 36.15 13.19 17.38
N ALA A 654 35.74 14.45 17.28
CA ALA A 654 34.82 15.08 18.22
C ALA A 654 33.53 14.25 18.30
N GLY A 655 33.31 13.54 19.42
CA GLY A 655 32.13 12.70 19.65
C GLY A 655 32.38 11.37 20.37
N SER A 656 33.62 10.90 20.53
CA SER A 656 33.91 9.56 21.08
C SER A 656 34.25 9.48 22.58
N THR A 657 33.63 10.33 23.40
CA THR A 657 33.85 10.35 24.85
C THR A 657 32.93 9.37 25.57
N TYR A 658 33.40 8.78 26.68
CA TYR A 658 32.57 7.99 27.60
C TYR A 658 31.37 8.85 28.07
N GLY A 659 30.16 8.28 28.04
CA GLY A 659 28.93 9.04 28.35
C GLY A 659 28.37 9.87 27.19
N SER A 660 28.90 9.74 25.96
CA SER A 660 28.28 10.35 24.77
C SER A 660 26.82 9.89 24.57
N PRO A 661 25.98 10.68 23.87
CA PRO A 661 24.59 10.29 23.59
C PRO A 661 24.46 8.93 22.91
N LEU A 662 25.40 8.58 22.04
CA LEU A 662 25.45 7.29 21.35
C LEU A 662 25.78 6.15 22.31
N HIS A 663 26.76 6.35 23.20
CA HIS A 663 27.06 5.39 24.27
C HIS A 663 25.85 5.13 25.17
N VAL A 664 25.13 6.17 25.59
CA VAL A 664 23.91 6.05 26.41
C VAL A 664 22.80 5.31 25.65
N ALA A 665 22.64 5.56 24.35
CA ALA A 665 21.67 4.85 23.52
C ALA A 665 21.97 3.34 23.45
N TYR A 666 23.24 2.95 23.26
CA TYR A 666 23.64 1.53 23.30
C TYR A 666 23.49 0.90 24.69
N GLN A 667 23.78 1.64 25.77
CA GLN A 667 23.48 1.18 27.13
C GLN A 667 21.99 0.92 27.32
N LYS A 668 21.11 1.74 26.73
CA LYS A 668 19.66 1.54 26.79
C LYS A 668 19.23 0.27 26.07
N VAL A 669 19.75 0.01 24.86
CA VAL A 669 19.53 -1.25 24.15
C VAL A 669 19.97 -2.43 25.00
N TYR A 670 21.19 -2.39 25.54
CA TYR A 670 21.74 -3.45 26.39
C TYR A 670 20.91 -3.70 27.65
N ARG A 671 20.40 -2.64 28.31
CA ARG A 671 19.50 -2.78 29.47
C ARG A 671 18.23 -3.55 29.12
N HIS A 672 17.63 -3.26 27.96
CA HIS A 672 16.41 -3.97 27.53
C HIS A 672 16.69 -5.44 27.17
N THR A 673 17.81 -5.74 26.53
CA THR A 673 18.16 -7.12 26.15
C THR A 673 18.62 -7.95 27.34
N SER A 674 19.42 -7.39 28.26
CA SER A 674 19.92 -8.09 29.46
C SER A 674 18.86 -8.32 30.53
N SER A 675 17.78 -7.52 30.54
CA SER A 675 16.63 -7.70 31.45
C SER A 675 15.50 -8.55 30.87
N ALA A 676 15.69 -9.12 29.66
CA ALA A 676 14.70 -9.98 29.04
C ALA A 676 14.35 -11.19 29.92
N LEU A 677 13.06 -11.39 30.17
CA LEU A 677 12.57 -12.51 30.99
C LEU A 677 12.61 -13.84 30.23
N ILE A 678 12.60 -13.78 28.90
CA ILE A 678 12.64 -14.91 27.99
C ILE A 678 13.91 -14.83 27.15
N SER A 679 14.69 -15.91 27.10
CA SER A 679 15.85 -16.00 26.19
C SER A 679 15.37 -16.06 24.73
N PRO A 680 15.78 -15.10 23.88
CA PRO A 680 15.44 -15.13 22.46
C PRO A 680 15.93 -16.40 21.75
N GLU A 681 17.12 -16.89 22.10
CA GLU A 681 17.72 -18.09 21.52
C GLU A 681 16.95 -19.35 21.91
N ALA A 682 16.60 -19.49 23.20
CA ALA A 682 15.84 -20.64 23.68
C ALA A 682 14.42 -20.66 23.09
N PHE A 683 13.76 -19.49 23.03
CA PHE A 683 12.45 -19.38 22.40
C PHE A 683 12.50 -19.68 20.90
N GLN A 684 13.54 -19.23 20.19
CA GLN A 684 13.75 -19.58 18.79
C GLN A 684 13.93 -21.10 18.60
N ALA A 685 14.61 -21.79 19.52
CA ALA A 685 14.76 -23.25 19.46
C ALA A 685 13.42 -23.97 19.66
N LEU A 686 12.57 -23.49 20.59
CA LEU A 686 11.21 -23.99 20.79
C LEU A 686 10.36 -23.85 19.52
N LEU A 687 10.36 -22.66 18.90
CA LEU A 687 9.65 -22.43 17.64
C LEU A 687 10.17 -23.31 16.49
N ALA A 688 11.48 -23.52 16.41
CA ALA A 688 12.08 -24.39 15.40
C ALA A 688 11.65 -25.85 15.59
N SER A 689 11.49 -26.32 16.83
CA SER A 689 10.95 -27.65 17.12
C SER A 689 9.50 -27.77 16.68
N LEU A 690 8.65 -26.82 17.10
CA LEU A 690 7.25 -26.77 16.70
C LEU A 690 7.10 -26.74 15.16
N ASN A 691 7.95 -25.98 14.46
CA ASN A 691 7.87 -25.90 13.00
C ASN A 691 8.17 -27.24 12.31
N ARG A 692 9.13 -28.03 12.83
CA ARG A 692 9.40 -29.38 12.33
C ARG A 692 8.18 -30.29 12.51
N GLU A 693 7.55 -30.24 13.68
CA GLU A 693 6.37 -31.07 13.96
C GLU A 693 5.16 -30.69 13.11
N VAL A 694 4.93 -29.39 12.88
CA VAL A 694 3.87 -28.91 11.98
C VAL A 694 4.11 -29.43 10.56
N ARG A 695 5.35 -29.38 10.07
CA ARG A 695 5.73 -29.92 8.76
C ARG A 695 5.45 -31.42 8.67
N ASP A 696 5.89 -32.18 9.67
CA ASP A 696 5.66 -33.63 9.72
C ASP A 696 4.16 -33.96 9.80
N MET A 697 3.39 -33.19 10.57
CA MET A 697 1.95 -33.39 10.69
C MET A 697 1.22 -33.12 9.39
N TYR A 698 1.57 -32.05 8.66
CA TYR A 698 1.02 -31.80 7.33
C TYR A 698 1.39 -32.90 6.34
N ALA A 699 2.65 -33.35 6.34
CA ALA A 699 3.09 -34.45 5.48
C ALA A 699 2.27 -35.72 5.73
N ARG A 700 2.00 -36.06 7.00
CA ARG A 700 1.16 -37.21 7.38
C ARG A 700 -0.32 -37.02 7.05
N SER A 701 -0.86 -35.84 7.34
CA SER A 701 -2.30 -35.53 7.16
C SER A 701 -2.70 -35.55 5.69
N PHE A 702 -1.81 -35.09 4.81
CA PHE A 702 -2.09 -34.97 3.38
C PHE A 702 -1.47 -36.08 2.51
N ALA A 703 -0.68 -36.99 3.08
CA ALA A 703 -0.21 -38.20 2.38
C ALA A 703 -1.35 -39.01 1.73
N LYS A 704 -2.56 -38.98 2.32
CA LYS A 704 -3.74 -39.71 1.84
C LYS A 704 -4.48 -39.04 0.68
N ILE A 705 -4.39 -37.71 0.52
CA ILE A 705 -5.02 -36.97 -0.61
C ILE A 705 -4.47 -37.49 -1.95
N GLY A 706 -3.22 -37.98 -1.95
CA GLY A 706 -2.61 -38.65 -3.07
C GLY A 706 -3.08 -40.07 -3.37
N ALA A 707 -3.47 -40.82 -2.34
CA ALA A 707 -3.89 -42.21 -2.47
C ALA A 707 -5.35 -42.33 -2.93
N GLU A 708 -6.24 -41.42 -2.51
CA GLU A 708 -7.66 -41.44 -2.87
C GLU A 708 -7.93 -41.07 -4.34
N GLN A 709 -7.11 -40.19 -4.94
CA GLN A 709 -7.20 -39.87 -6.38
C GLN A 709 -6.79 -41.04 -7.30
N GLN A 710 -5.98 -41.99 -6.81
CA GLN A 710 -5.65 -43.22 -7.56
C GLN A 710 -6.80 -44.23 -7.59
N VAL A 711 -7.64 -44.27 -6.54
CA VAL A 711 -8.75 -45.23 -6.44
C VAL A 711 -9.97 -44.78 -7.25
N ALA A 712 -10.21 -43.46 -7.36
CA ALA A 712 -11.31 -42.90 -8.15
C ALA A 712 -11.10 -43.01 -9.68
N GLY A 713 -9.85 -43.09 -10.16
CA GLY A 713 -9.52 -43.32 -11.57
C GLY A 713 -9.60 -44.77 -12.04
N GLY A 714 -9.85 -45.72 -11.12
CA GLY A 714 -9.80 -47.16 -11.39
C GLY A 714 -11.10 -47.80 -11.91
N LYS A 715 -12.18 -47.04 -12.10
CA LYS A 715 -13.48 -47.57 -12.57
C LYS A 715 -14.07 -46.75 -13.70
N GLY A 716 -13.35 -46.66 -14.81
CA GLY A 716 -13.87 -46.14 -16.08
C GLY A 716 -12.85 -46.40 -17.18
N GLY A 717 -13.15 -47.35 -18.07
CA GLY A 717 -12.19 -47.86 -19.05
C GLY A 717 -11.73 -46.81 -20.07
N GLY A 718 -10.50 -46.99 -20.53
CA GLY A 718 -10.01 -46.48 -21.81
C GLY A 718 -9.29 -45.12 -21.79
N GLY A 719 -7.98 -45.15 -21.57
CA GLY A 719 -7.04 -44.16 -22.11
C GLY A 719 -6.96 -42.80 -21.38
N GLY A 720 -6.05 -42.68 -20.42
CA GLY A 720 -5.60 -41.39 -19.89
C GLY A 720 -4.70 -41.58 -18.68
N GLY A 721 -3.46 -41.08 -18.73
CA GLY A 721 -2.47 -41.25 -17.67
C GLY A 721 -2.97 -40.78 -16.30
N GLY A 722 -2.63 -41.52 -15.24
CA GLY A 722 -2.91 -41.10 -13.87
C GLY A 722 -2.38 -39.68 -13.56
N PRO A 723 -2.94 -38.99 -12.56
CA PRO A 723 -2.51 -37.63 -12.22
C PRO A 723 -1.00 -37.60 -12.01
N SER A 724 -0.33 -36.64 -12.64
CA SER A 724 1.13 -36.50 -12.54
C SER A 724 1.53 -36.17 -11.10
N GLN A 725 2.71 -36.60 -10.68
CA GLN A 725 3.27 -36.32 -9.34
C GLN A 725 3.23 -34.82 -8.98
N GLN A 726 3.33 -33.95 -9.99
CA GLN A 726 3.19 -32.50 -9.86
C GLN A 726 1.79 -32.08 -9.38
N GLN A 727 0.73 -32.66 -9.94
CA GLN A 727 -0.65 -32.29 -9.62
C GLN A 727 -1.05 -32.66 -8.18
N GLN A 728 -0.47 -33.76 -7.68
CA GLN A 728 -0.63 -34.23 -6.31
C GLN A 728 0.11 -33.34 -5.29
N ASN A 729 1.32 -32.90 -5.64
CA ASN A 729 2.08 -31.93 -4.85
C ASN A 729 1.33 -30.59 -4.77
N ASP A 730 0.76 -30.11 -5.89
CA ASP A 730 -0.01 -28.87 -5.95
C ASP A 730 -1.30 -28.96 -5.11
N ALA A 731 -1.99 -30.11 -5.10
CA ALA A 731 -3.16 -30.33 -4.27
C ALA A 731 -2.83 -30.26 -2.77
N THR A 732 -1.72 -30.89 -2.36
CA THR A 732 -1.22 -30.85 -0.98
C THR A 732 -0.84 -29.44 -0.56
N ALA A 733 -0.13 -28.69 -1.43
CA ALA A 733 0.22 -27.30 -1.17
C ALA A 733 -1.02 -26.42 -1.00
N ARG A 734 -2.05 -26.58 -1.84
CA ARG A 734 -3.33 -25.86 -1.70
C ARG A 734 -4.06 -26.19 -0.39
N ALA A 735 -4.07 -27.46 0.02
CA ALA A 735 -4.70 -27.88 1.27
C ALA A 735 -3.98 -27.25 2.49
N ARG A 736 -2.65 -27.27 2.51
CA ARG A 736 -1.85 -26.57 3.53
C ARG A 736 -2.13 -25.08 3.56
N GLN A 737 -2.10 -24.43 2.40
CA GLN A 737 -2.38 -23.01 2.27
C GLN A 737 -3.76 -22.64 2.81
N HIS A 738 -4.77 -23.49 2.57
CA HIS A 738 -6.09 -23.31 3.14
C HIS A 738 -6.08 -23.41 4.68
N CYS A 739 -5.46 -24.44 5.25
CA CYS A 739 -5.34 -24.58 6.71
C CYS A 739 -4.62 -23.40 7.35
N GLU A 740 -3.51 -22.94 6.76
CA GLU A 740 -2.75 -21.80 7.23
C GLU A 740 -3.55 -20.48 7.16
N LEU A 741 -4.34 -20.28 6.11
CA LEU A 741 -5.24 -19.14 6.02
C LEU A 741 -6.32 -19.18 7.09
N GLN A 742 -6.94 -20.34 7.32
CA GLN A 742 -7.97 -20.49 8.35
C GLN A 742 -7.40 -20.16 9.74
N MET A 743 -6.24 -20.71 10.09
CA MET A 743 -5.57 -20.36 11.35
C MET A 743 -5.22 -18.87 11.43
N LEU A 744 -4.75 -18.25 10.34
CA LEU A 744 -4.46 -16.82 10.30
C LEU A 744 -5.70 -15.95 10.55
N LEU A 745 -6.87 -16.40 10.10
CA LEU A 745 -8.15 -15.72 10.30
C LEU A 745 -8.78 -16.00 11.67
N GLY A 746 -8.09 -16.73 12.55
CA GLY A 746 -8.57 -17.10 13.89
C GLY A 746 -9.54 -18.28 13.89
N GLN A 747 -9.57 -19.07 12.81
CA GLN A 747 -10.38 -20.29 12.72
C GLN A 747 -9.65 -21.50 13.32
N ALA A 748 -10.31 -22.65 13.35
CA ALA A 748 -9.77 -23.86 13.95
C ALA A 748 -8.55 -24.42 13.20
N PRO A 749 -7.49 -24.86 13.93
CA PRO A 749 -6.46 -25.68 13.32
C PRO A 749 -7.07 -27.00 12.83
N PRO A 750 -6.42 -27.70 11.89
CA PRO A 750 -6.87 -29.01 11.43
C PRO A 750 -7.08 -29.96 12.62
N SER A 751 -8.12 -30.81 12.59
CA SER A 751 -8.37 -31.77 13.68
C SER A 751 -7.19 -32.72 13.92
N THR A 752 -6.38 -32.99 12.87
CA THR A 752 -5.14 -33.76 12.96
C THR A 752 -4.04 -33.10 13.79
N PHE A 753 -4.17 -31.80 14.12
CA PHE A 753 -3.21 -31.08 14.95
C PHE A 753 -3.40 -31.33 16.44
N GLN A 754 -4.50 -31.98 16.87
CA GLN A 754 -4.72 -32.27 18.29
C GLN A 754 -3.51 -32.88 19.03
N PRO A 755 -2.88 -33.97 18.55
CA PRO A 755 -1.72 -34.54 19.22
C PRO A 755 -0.51 -33.60 19.22
N LEU A 756 -0.34 -32.79 18.18
CA LEU A 756 0.74 -31.80 18.07
C LEU A 756 0.54 -30.67 19.10
N VAL A 757 -0.67 -30.12 19.19
CA VAL A 757 -0.99 -29.04 20.14
C VAL A 757 -0.85 -29.54 21.58
N ALA A 758 -1.33 -30.75 21.87
CA ALA A 758 -1.19 -31.37 23.19
C ALA A 758 0.28 -31.59 23.58
N LYS A 759 1.10 -32.11 22.65
CA LYS A 759 2.53 -32.29 22.88
C LYS A 759 3.25 -30.95 23.10
N PHE A 760 3.02 -29.99 22.22
CA PHE A 760 3.64 -28.67 22.31
C PHE A 760 3.39 -28.02 23.68
N LEU A 761 2.13 -28.03 24.16
CA LEU A 761 1.79 -27.42 25.45
C LEU A 761 2.34 -28.23 26.63
N TYR A 762 1.98 -29.52 26.71
CA TYR A 762 2.18 -30.29 27.94
C TYR A 762 3.52 -31.03 28.03
N GLN A 763 4.36 -30.96 26.99
CA GLN A 763 5.71 -31.50 26.99
C GLN A 763 6.73 -30.40 26.69
N ASP A 764 6.66 -29.80 25.49
CA ASP A 764 7.74 -28.91 25.03
C ASP A 764 7.71 -27.55 25.75
N LEU A 765 6.55 -26.91 25.85
CA LEU A 765 6.35 -25.65 26.55
C LEU A 765 6.50 -25.82 28.07
N ALA A 766 5.99 -26.92 28.63
CA ALA A 766 6.19 -27.26 30.04
C ALA A 766 7.68 -27.43 30.36
N ALA A 767 8.44 -28.18 29.54
CA ALA A 767 9.88 -28.33 29.70
C ALA A 767 10.64 -27.00 29.48
N PHE A 768 10.15 -26.14 28.59
CA PHE A 768 10.69 -24.80 28.39
C PHE A 768 10.51 -23.91 29.63
N ARG A 769 9.37 -24.00 30.34
CA ARG A 769 9.09 -23.28 31.58
C ARG A 769 9.92 -23.82 32.76
N ASP A 770 9.83 -25.13 32.99
CA ASP A 770 10.27 -25.78 34.22
C ASP A 770 11.72 -26.31 34.15
N GLY A 771 12.32 -26.29 32.96
CA GLY A 771 13.65 -26.84 32.69
C GLY A 771 13.65 -28.36 32.49
N PRO A 772 14.76 -28.95 32.00
CA PRO A 772 14.83 -30.36 31.60
C PRO A 772 14.61 -31.39 32.73
N ASN A 773 14.56 -30.96 34.01
CA ASN A 773 14.32 -31.82 35.18
C ASN A 773 12.99 -31.52 35.92
N GLY A 774 12.10 -30.68 35.38
CA GLY A 774 10.86 -30.26 36.05
C GLY A 774 9.74 -31.32 36.15
N GLY A 775 9.95 -32.52 35.58
CA GLY A 775 8.95 -33.57 35.55
C GLY A 775 9.13 -34.63 36.64
N GLY A 776 8.61 -34.39 37.86
CA GLY A 776 8.17 -35.46 38.75
C GLY A 776 8.74 -35.48 40.19
N GLY A 777 7.83 -35.51 41.17
CA GLY A 777 8.04 -36.23 42.43
C GLY A 777 8.82 -35.51 43.53
N SER A 778 8.08 -34.99 44.51
CA SER A 778 8.55 -34.68 45.86
C SER A 778 9.39 -35.82 46.48
N ALA A 779 10.66 -35.56 46.82
CA ALA A 779 11.36 -36.19 47.93
C ALA A 779 12.60 -35.38 48.32
N TYR A 780 12.50 -34.64 49.44
CA TYR A 780 13.67 -34.19 50.18
C TYR A 780 14.39 -35.41 50.75
N SER A 781 15.62 -35.67 50.34
CA SER A 781 16.57 -36.43 51.16
C SER A 781 17.96 -35.81 51.06
N SER A 782 18.30 -35.08 52.11
CA SER A 782 19.61 -34.58 52.47
C SER A 782 20.60 -35.72 52.73
N SER A 783 21.78 -35.68 52.11
CA SER A 783 23.08 -36.13 52.66
C SER A 783 24.25 -35.83 51.70
N PRO A 784 25.35 -35.19 52.14
CA PRO A 784 26.56 -34.99 51.34
C PRO A 784 27.66 -36.01 51.72
N PRO A 785 28.55 -36.40 50.78
CA PRO A 785 29.93 -36.69 51.16
C PRO A 785 30.94 -36.23 50.07
N PRO A 786 32.27 -36.39 50.27
CA PRO A 786 33.14 -35.38 50.86
C PRO A 786 34.16 -34.82 49.85
N GLY A 787 34.80 -33.71 50.24
CA GLY A 787 35.80 -33.02 49.43
C GLY A 787 37.09 -33.80 49.21
N ASN A 788 37.81 -33.41 48.16
CA ASN A 788 39.25 -33.59 48.10
C ASN A 788 39.88 -32.38 47.41
N ASN A 789 40.76 -31.72 48.15
CA ASN A 789 41.65 -30.65 47.70
C ASN A 789 42.81 -31.26 46.93
N THR A 790 43.09 -30.76 45.72
CA THR A 790 44.46 -30.60 45.23
C THR A 790 44.51 -29.39 44.29
N ALA A 791 45.31 -28.41 44.69
CA ALA A 791 45.70 -27.25 43.90
C ALA A 791 46.98 -27.60 43.12
N ALA A 792 47.03 -27.26 41.83
CA ALA A 792 48.27 -26.92 41.11
C ALA A 792 47.93 -26.32 39.72
N ASP A 793 48.35 -25.06 39.56
CA ASP A 793 48.97 -24.44 38.39
C ASP A 793 48.26 -24.36 37.01
N ALA A 794 47.78 -23.13 36.77
CA ALA A 794 48.25 -22.22 35.73
C ALA A 794 48.26 -22.64 34.23
N ASN A 795 47.41 -21.91 33.51
CA ASN A 795 47.70 -21.24 32.23
C ASN A 795 47.56 -22.08 30.94
N SER A 796 46.36 -22.04 30.35
CA SER A 796 46.22 -21.94 28.89
C SER A 796 44.86 -21.36 28.49
N ASN A 797 44.92 -20.31 27.68
CA ASN A 797 43.81 -19.64 27.03
C ASN A 797 43.02 -20.59 26.11
N ASN A 798 41.69 -20.38 26.13
CA ASN A 798 40.62 -20.84 25.24
C ASN A 798 39.65 -21.79 25.94
N ASN A 799 38.47 -21.26 26.26
CA ASN A 799 37.21 -21.97 26.00
C ASN A 799 36.02 -21.02 26.14
N ASN A 800 35.39 -20.74 25.00
CA ASN A 800 33.95 -20.60 24.89
C ASN A 800 33.32 -21.89 25.44
N ASN A 801 32.93 -21.89 26.71
CA ASN A 801 32.03 -22.88 27.26
C ASN A 801 30.99 -22.13 28.10
N ASN A 802 29.93 -21.69 27.42
CA ASN A 802 28.66 -21.40 28.09
C ASN A 802 28.01 -22.75 28.40
N SER A 803 28.50 -23.41 29.45
CA SER A 803 27.92 -24.63 29.99
C SER A 803 26.50 -24.33 30.47
N GLY A 804 25.52 -25.03 29.89
CA GLY A 804 24.10 -24.87 30.15
C GLY A 804 23.68 -25.21 31.58
N GLY A 805 23.70 -24.20 32.45
CA GLY A 805 22.78 -24.14 33.58
C GLY A 805 21.40 -23.76 33.04
N GLY A 806 20.43 -24.67 33.09
CA GLY A 806 19.05 -24.39 32.70
C GLY A 806 18.50 -23.27 33.56
N MET A 807 18.41 -22.06 33.00
CA MET A 807 17.78 -20.93 33.67
C MET A 807 16.26 -21.21 33.70
N MET A 808 15.76 -21.63 34.86
CA MET A 808 14.33 -21.81 35.09
C MET A 808 13.63 -20.45 34.86
N ILE A 809 12.57 -20.45 34.06
CA ILE A 809 11.78 -19.22 33.83
C ILE A 809 10.93 -19.00 35.06
N ASP A 810 11.03 -17.82 35.68
CA ASP A 810 10.23 -17.45 36.84
C ASP A 810 8.84 -16.93 36.38
N PRO A 811 7.75 -17.71 36.54
CA PRO A 811 6.43 -17.30 36.06
C PRO A 811 5.88 -16.11 36.84
N ALA A 812 6.30 -15.90 38.10
CA ALA A 812 5.86 -14.76 38.89
C ALA A 812 6.38 -13.45 38.29
N ARG A 813 7.61 -13.44 37.76
CA ARG A 813 8.16 -12.26 37.08
C ARG A 813 7.45 -11.93 35.77
N LEU A 814 6.93 -12.93 35.07
CA LEU A 814 6.09 -12.72 33.88
C LEU A 814 4.73 -12.15 34.27
N PHE A 815 4.08 -12.74 35.27
CA PHE A 815 2.75 -12.31 35.74
C PHE A 815 2.73 -10.84 36.22
N PHE A 816 3.81 -10.37 36.88
CA PHE A 816 3.94 -8.99 37.34
C PHE A 816 4.61 -8.05 36.33
N ALA A 817 4.96 -8.52 35.14
CA ALA A 817 5.55 -7.67 34.11
C ALA A 817 4.53 -6.69 33.53
N ASP A 818 5.01 -5.52 33.11
CA ASP A 818 4.20 -4.51 32.44
C ASP A 818 4.27 -4.68 30.92
N TYR A 819 3.12 -4.97 30.31
CA TYR A 819 2.94 -5.15 28.87
C TYR A 819 2.15 -4.01 28.21
N ASP A 820 1.93 -2.88 28.91
CA ASP A 820 1.08 -1.77 28.43
C ASP A 820 1.55 -1.24 27.05
N ILE A 821 2.86 -1.24 26.77
CA ILE A 821 3.45 -0.77 25.51
C ILE A 821 3.06 -1.61 24.28
N LEU A 822 2.62 -2.86 24.50
CA LEU A 822 2.16 -3.73 23.43
C LEU A 822 0.74 -3.38 22.96
N GLU A 823 -0.04 -2.69 23.80
CA GLU A 823 -1.45 -2.37 23.59
C GLU A 823 -2.33 -3.61 23.28
N VAL A 824 -1.95 -4.78 23.81
CA VAL A 824 -2.61 -6.08 23.58
C VAL A 824 -3.63 -6.46 24.65
N ASP A 825 -3.51 -5.96 25.88
CA ASP A 825 -4.55 -6.18 26.89
C ASP A 825 -5.73 -5.23 26.61
N ASP A 826 -6.88 -5.84 26.31
CA ASP A 826 -8.14 -5.19 25.99
C ASP A 826 -9.21 -5.50 27.06
N SER A 827 -8.79 -5.97 28.25
CA SER A 827 -9.70 -6.11 29.40
C SER A 827 -10.28 -4.75 29.81
N PRO A 828 -11.52 -4.70 30.33
CA PRO A 828 -12.14 -3.43 30.73
C PRO A 828 -11.26 -2.59 31.65
N ARG A 829 -10.58 -3.23 32.61
CA ARG A 829 -9.65 -2.58 33.54
C ARG A 829 -8.41 -2.01 32.85
N ALA A 830 -7.82 -2.73 31.90
CA ALA A 830 -6.66 -2.25 31.15
C ALA A 830 -7.02 -1.08 30.22
N LEU A 831 -8.19 -1.15 29.57
CA LEU A 831 -8.69 -0.07 28.72
C LEU A 831 -8.99 1.19 29.53
N GLU A 832 -9.62 1.07 30.70
CA GLU A 832 -9.88 2.19 31.61
C GLU A 832 -8.56 2.81 32.12
N ARG A 833 -7.59 1.98 32.50
CA ARG A 833 -6.26 2.45 32.90
C ARG A 833 -5.58 3.20 31.76
N ARG A 834 -5.60 2.68 30.53
CA ARG A 834 -5.03 3.32 29.34
C ARG A 834 -5.73 4.66 29.05
N HIS A 835 -7.05 4.71 29.18
CA HIS A 835 -7.84 5.93 29.03
C HIS A 835 -7.46 6.98 30.06
N ALA A 836 -7.38 6.60 31.34
CA ALA A 836 -7.02 7.49 32.44
C ALA A 836 -5.59 8.04 32.33
N ARG A 837 -4.65 7.24 31.81
CA ARG A 837 -3.25 7.66 31.62
C ARG A 837 -3.09 8.70 30.50
N GLY A 838 -3.99 8.71 29.49
CA GLY A 838 -3.86 9.62 28.33
C GLY A 838 -2.62 9.39 27.46
N VAL A 839 -1.92 8.27 27.68
CA VAL A 839 -0.67 7.91 27.00
C VAL A 839 -0.96 7.26 25.65
N ARG A 840 -0.06 7.46 24.69
CA ARG A 840 -0.03 6.73 23.42
C ARG A 840 1.32 6.07 23.20
N VAL A 841 1.37 5.01 22.41
CA VAL A 841 2.62 4.37 22.01
C VAL A 841 3.01 4.87 20.62
N ASP A 842 4.20 5.46 20.50
CA ASP A 842 4.77 5.89 19.23
C ASP A 842 4.99 4.71 18.29
N LEU A 843 4.49 4.82 17.06
CA LEU A 843 4.58 3.78 16.04
C LEU A 843 6.02 3.48 15.59
N PHE A 844 6.90 4.48 15.56
CA PHE A 844 8.27 4.36 15.06
C PHE A 844 9.23 3.96 16.19
N ARG A 845 9.26 4.78 17.24
CA ARG A 845 10.17 4.64 18.39
C ARG A 845 9.73 3.55 19.36
N ARG A 846 8.45 3.19 19.38
CA ARG A 846 7.86 2.27 20.39
C ARG A 846 8.13 2.76 21.81
N THR A 847 7.79 4.01 22.06
CA THR A 847 7.88 4.65 23.37
C THR A 847 6.58 5.37 23.68
N GLU A 848 6.31 5.56 24.95
CA GLU A 848 5.15 6.34 25.39
C GLU A 848 5.30 7.82 25.03
N ILE A 849 4.25 8.40 24.47
CA ILE A 849 4.14 9.81 24.07
C ILE A 849 2.89 10.44 24.70
N PHE A 850 2.97 11.75 24.97
CA PHE A 850 1.99 12.51 25.75
C PHE A 850 1.52 13.73 24.96
N ARG A 851 0.23 14.10 25.08
CA ARG A 851 -0.28 15.29 24.41
C ARG A 851 0.41 16.53 24.98
N SER A 852 0.79 17.44 24.10
CA SER A 852 1.53 18.66 24.47
C SER A 852 0.82 19.54 25.51
N SER A 853 -0.52 19.50 25.57
CA SER A 853 -1.32 20.26 26.55
C SER A 853 -1.09 19.83 28.00
N ASP A 854 -0.65 18.58 28.21
CA ASP A 854 -0.72 17.95 29.54
C ASP A 854 0.53 18.22 30.40
N ARG A 855 1.55 18.90 29.86
CA ARG A 855 2.80 19.22 30.58
C ARG A 855 3.07 20.70 30.81
N GLY A 856 2.12 21.59 30.51
CA GLY A 856 2.23 23.02 30.86
C GLY A 856 3.44 23.77 30.28
N GLY A 857 4.11 23.23 29.27
CA GLY A 857 5.33 23.79 28.69
C GLY A 857 5.30 23.78 27.17
N GLY A 858 5.06 24.95 26.56
CA GLY A 858 5.19 25.23 25.13
C GLY A 858 4.35 24.37 24.17
N PRO A 859 4.27 24.73 22.88
CA PRO A 859 3.80 23.82 21.84
C PRO A 859 4.87 22.74 21.60
N GLY A 860 4.63 21.55 22.11
CA GLY A 860 5.38 20.33 21.84
C GLY A 860 5.20 19.85 20.40
N PRO A 861 5.96 18.82 19.97
CA PRO A 861 5.88 18.31 18.61
C PRO A 861 4.46 17.85 18.29
N GLY A 862 3.96 18.26 17.11
CA GLY A 862 2.67 17.80 16.60
C GLY A 862 2.65 16.27 16.48
N TRP A 863 1.47 15.69 16.35
CA TRP A 863 1.33 14.24 16.18
C TRP A 863 0.84 13.92 14.79
N ARG A 864 1.33 12.80 14.24
CA ARG A 864 0.75 12.18 13.05
C ARG A 864 -0.11 11.01 13.49
N ARG A 865 -1.28 10.84 12.87
CA ARG A 865 -2.17 9.69 13.05
C ARG A 865 -2.39 8.98 11.74
N CYS A 866 -2.32 7.65 11.75
CA CYS A 866 -2.68 6.84 10.62
C CYS A 866 -4.20 6.90 10.35
N VAL A 867 -4.59 7.22 9.12
CA VAL A 867 -6.01 7.26 8.71
C VAL A 867 -6.69 5.89 8.74
N ARG A 868 -5.90 4.80 8.71
CA ARG A 868 -6.42 3.43 8.61
C ARG A 868 -6.49 2.68 9.95
N CYS A 869 -5.40 2.69 10.72
CA CYS A 869 -5.33 1.94 11.99
C CYS A 869 -5.25 2.85 13.23
N ALA A 870 -5.32 4.18 13.06
CA ALA A 870 -5.25 5.18 14.12
C ALA A 870 -3.97 5.17 14.97
N SER A 871 -2.95 4.38 14.61
CA SER A 871 -1.62 4.43 15.23
C SER A 871 -1.05 5.84 15.12
N VAL A 872 -0.37 6.29 16.16
CA VAL A 872 0.18 7.64 16.25
C VAL A 872 1.70 7.61 16.23
N MET A 873 2.28 8.70 15.74
CA MET A 873 3.72 8.94 15.72
C MET A 873 3.96 10.41 16.05
N GLU A 874 4.95 10.73 16.87
CA GLU A 874 5.42 12.12 17.01
C GLU A 874 5.84 12.66 15.64
N ASP A 875 5.43 13.88 15.32
CA ASP A 875 5.87 14.54 14.11
C ASP A 875 7.35 14.90 14.26
N VAL A 876 8.18 14.20 13.50
CA VAL A 876 9.62 14.41 13.52
C VAL A 876 10.01 15.52 12.54
N GLY A 877 9.21 16.56 12.38
CA GLY A 877 9.49 17.71 11.48
C GLY A 877 10.85 18.38 11.72
N THR A 878 11.45 18.17 12.90
CA THR A 878 12.82 18.58 13.25
C THR A 878 13.93 17.66 12.73
N ALA A 879 13.60 16.53 12.10
CA ALA A 879 14.58 15.59 11.56
C ALA A 879 15.24 16.07 10.28
N ALA A 880 14.79 17.17 9.64
CA ALA A 880 15.44 17.76 8.46
C ALA A 880 16.97 17.92 8.60
N ASN A 881 17.46 18.17 9.83
CA ASN A 881 18.88 18.30 10.15
C ASN A 881 19.60 16.99 10.56
N LYS A 882 18.92 15.83 10.48
CA LYS A 882 19.41 14.51 10.91
C LYS A 882 19.32 13.52 9.75
N PRO A 883 20.34 13.42 8.88
CA PRO A 883 20.26 12.66 7.63
C PRO A 883 20.05 11.16 7.85
N HIS A 884 20.66 10.57 8.88
CA HIS A 884 20.52 9.15 9.21
C HIS A 884 19.12 8.82 9.73
N LEU A 885 18.60 9.63 10.67
CA LEU A 885 17.24 9.51 11.16
C LEU A 885 16.22 9.70 10.04
N ASN A 886 16.39 10.72 9.19
CA ASN A 886 15.55 10.93 8.00
C ASN A 886 15.59 9.74 7.06
N PHE A 887 16.76 9.15 6.83
CA PHE A 887 16.88 7.98 5.97
C PHE A 887 16.05 6.81 6.52
N VAL A 888 16.15 6.50 7.82
CA VAL A 888 15.38 5.42 8.44
C VAL A 888 13.88 5.76 8.48
N LEU A 889 13.51 6.98 8.86
CA LEU A 889 12.13 7.47 8.85
C LEU A 889 11.50 7.48 7.44
N SER A 890 12.30 7.74 6.40
CA SER A 890 11.82 7.74 5.01
C SER A 890 11.36 6.35 4.54
N GLN A 891 11.76 5.28 5.24
CA GLN A 891 11.25 3.93 5.02
C GLN A 891 9.86 3.72 5.63
N GLN A 892 9.39 4.66 6.46
CA GLN A 892 8.06 4.72 7.08
C GLN A 892 7.24 5.93 6.61
N ARG A 893 7.32 6.26 5.31
CA ARG A 893 6.42 7.27 4.69
C ARG A 893 4.94 6.97 4.94
N ASN A 894 4.60 5.71 5.11
CA ASN A 894 3.28 5.24 5.50
C ASN A 894 3.36 4.51 6.85
N CYS A 895 2.23 4.39 7.53
CA CYS A 895 2.10 3.58 8.74
C CYS A 895 2.50 2.11 8.49
N CYS A 896 2.77 1.33 9.55
CA CYS A 896 3.05 -0.10 9.44
C CYS A 896 1.93 -0.89 8.72
N CYS A 897 0.68 -0.43 8.82
CA CYS A 897 -0.46 -1.00 8.09
C CYS A 897 -0.52 -0.57 6.61
N GLY A 898 0.35 0.33 6.15
CA GLY A 898 0.35 0.89 4.79
C GLY A 898 -0.54 2.13 4.61
N GLY A 899 -1.35 2.50 5.61
CA GLY A 899 -2.18 3.71 5.57
C GLY A 899 -1.37 5.00 5.67
N ARG A 900 -1.90 6.09 5.11
CA ARG A 900 -1.29 7.43 5.18
C ARG A 900 -1.32 7.97 6.62
N LEU A 901 -0.37 8.84 6.92
CA LEU A 901 -0.26 9.55 8.20
C LEU A 901 -0.74 10.99 8.01
N ALA A 902 -1.80 11.38 8.71
CA ALA A 902 -2.31 12.75 8.74
C ALA A 902 -1.75 13.49 9.96
N LEU A 903 -1.39 14.76 9.81
CA LEU A 903 -1.08 15.62 10.94
C LEU A 903 -2.36 15.87 11.74
N LEU A 904 -2.29 15.67 13.05
CA LEU A 904 -3.33 16.06 13.98
C LEU A 904 -3.17 17.56 14.27
N PRO A 905 -4.26 18.35 14.18
CA PRO A 905 -4.24 19.76 14.54
C PRO A 905 -3.98 19.99 16.03
#